data_AF-A0A7S2PMY3-F1
#
_entry.id   AF-A0A7S2PMY3-F1
#
_cell.length_a   1.000
_cell.length_b   1.000
_cell.length_c   1.000
_cell.angle_alpha   90.00
_cell.angle_beta   90.00
_cell.angle_gamma   90.00
#
_symmetry.space_group_name_H-M   'P 1'
#
loop_
_entity.id
_entity.type
_entity.pdbx_description
1 polymer ?
#
loop_
_entity_poly.entity_id
_entity_poly.type
_entity_poly.pdbx_seq_one_letter_code
_entity_poly.pdbx_strand_id
1 'polypeptide(L)'
;RAIAASMSTKPSFDNIYEDEDEVDNSDEYQLKWVKQAPLDNFSKYDNFVQYDSNNGGGSLLDLINKEDDAPAIKKQLDRVESSMMMLLNEDTGELLDVGNMTQYDRTESGQESLLELLDAPDIYQDEEPLSELLDEETKDDTQSAKYKDLQRLQLQLEIESTQEAVERYMLELKSARARSDHASLPGIRRALGSWYEELTDAIELEQWLYLNGDNKTSTESQFNLDETGEGTKPKTVKDRTIYGPLLCLIPARKIAVLVAHTALSCTVQDQEMGSKVVSLAMNIAQAMEAEVNVSRALRVRARERRAFNSDVKATTSEIDDNGHMLNDQSTIDGSLENEEVDLSSEGIAVDRWVYTATHLQRFLDEISRKGGSGGQQSLKGAGRVKPAVVRKRCQDILLSEGFDPSGENKKPLSMEDFVEWDPVLKVKLGASLIRLLLDHTTFSSDSNRGSPPEPAFSYARKKTGEMKFNGFVSIHPELLHLATTDEISSDSTFIPPRAMANTKCQPMVVPPKDWTDVKGGGYEILKVDFMRTRHCKTQKDAIRNADLSTVFKGLNMLGNIPWAINHKVLDAAEKCWEDGISLGDIPSRVDFEVPPLPEPMDYVDYHSLSEEEQKLHIEAFKKQKDATTKHLRFKQKNMDLHSLRCSAMLKLNQAKKFKDFEEVFFPYNVDFRGRAYPVPPHLSIVGSDLCRALLTFATPKPLGPNGLKWLKVHLANLAGADKMSFEGRAQFTEDNMDNVRAAVDDPFGENNWWMKLDDPFQGLATCHEIINAIDSGDPENYLCSLPVHMDGSCNGLQHYAALGRDRDGGKAVNLCIADEPQDVYIGVMHEVIRRVAEDANEMLDFDENSSDLTKKEKALLKKAKSARLVNGLIDRGVVKRTVMTSVYGVTYIGARNQIEEKIEEKLEDKGYDIDEIEPEINTSCGYLASLTMEVMGQKFKGARDTMDWLTACARLIAAQGQPVAFISPIGVPVVQPYRQKRPFTVVTLLQNVVLTNDSDMLPVHRQRQVSAFPPNYVHSLDSSHMILTAIEMQKRELYFSAVHDSYWTHPCDIEEMNAILRESFINLYNQPLLQDLKKMWELRYPSIIFPDCPELGDLDLDDVRSAPYFFQ
;
A
#
# COMPACT_ATOMS: atom_id res chain seq x y z
N ARG A 1 17.31 41.66 16.05
CA ARG A 1 17.65 40.22 16.11
C ARG A 1 17.28 39.43 14.84
N ALA A 2 16.25 39.80 14.07
CA ALA A 2 16.00 39.21 12.74
C ALA A 2 16.99 39.66 11.63
N ILE A 3 17.72 40.76 11.83
CA ILE A 3 18.77 41.22 10.90
C ILE A 3 20.11 40.49 11.13
N ALA A 4 20.38 40.00 12.34
CA ALA A 4 21.66 39.35 12.70
C ALA A 4 21.79 37.87 12.26
N ALA A 5 20.76 37.26 11.66
CA ALA A 5 20.84 35.89 11.12
C ALA A 5 20.99 35.85 9.58
N SER A 6 20.90 36.99 8.89
CA SER A 6 21.05 37.08 7.43
C SER A 6 22.50 37.25 6.97
N MET A 7 23.45 37.42 7.91
CA MET A 7 24.86 37.70 7.62
C MET A 7 25.81 36.48 7.76
N SER A 8 25.29 35.25 7.76
CA SER A 8 26.13 34.06 7.88
C SER A 8 25.60 32.90 7.02
N THR A 9 25.98 32.90 5.74
CA THR A 9 26.57 31.77 4.98
C THR A 9 26.40 32.01 3.47
N LYS A 10 27.53 32.13 2.76
CA LYS A 10 27.60 32.18 1.29
C LYS A 10 27.21 30.83 0.68
N PRO A 11 26.61 30.77 -0.52
CA PRO A 11 26.49 29.54 -1.31
C PRO A 11 27.80 29.25 -2.06
N SER A 12 28.12 27.96 -2.24
CA SER A 12 29.21 27.45 -3.07
C SER A 12 28.67 26.82 -4.37
N PHE A 13 29.12 27.35 -5.50
CA PHE A 13 29.23 26.77 -6.85
C PHE A 13 30.48 27.47 -7.44
N ASP A 14 31.41 26.90 -8.20
CA ASP A 14 31.78 25.55 -8.61
C ASP A 14 33.07 25.72 -9.46
N ASN A 15 33.91 24.69 -9.52
CA ASN A 15 34.76 24.29 -10.66
C ASN A 15 36.08 25.02 -11.04
N ILE A 16 37.05 24.14 -11.38
CA ILE A 16 38.21 24.30 -12.29
C ILE A 16 39.44 25.05 -11.74
N TYR A 17 40.55 24.29 -11.76
CA TYR A 17 41.98 24.62 -11.90
C TYR A 17 42.54 26.02 -11.54
N GLU A 18 43.67 25.91 -10.83
CA GLU A 18 44.92 26.71 -10.90
C GLU A 18 45.08 28.04 -10.13
N ASP A 19 46.13 27.98 -9.30
CA ASP A 19 47.11 29.00 -8.93
C ASP A 19 46.91 30.01 -7.78
N GLU A 20 48.06 30.23 -7.14
CA GLU A 20 48.39 30.92 -5.88
C GLU A 20 48.10 32.43 -5.91
N ASP A 21 47.73 33.03 -4.77
CA ASP A 21 48.40 34.21 -4.16
C ASP A 21 47.60 34.87 -3.00
N GLU A 22 48.36 35.55 -2.15
CA GLU A 22 48.08 36.08 -0.80
C GLU A 22 47.09 37.27 -0.66
N VAL A 23 46.39 37.27 0.49
CA VAL A 23 46.08 38.38 1.45
C VAL A 23 45.49 39.72 0.93
N ASP A 24 44.30 40.12 1.43
CA ASP A 24 44.17 41.20 2.45
C ASP A 24 42.73 41.36 2.98
N ASN A 25 42.62 41.74 4.25
CA ASN A 25 41.38 41.82 5.04
C ASN A 25 41.27 43.25 5.58
N SER A 26 40.38 44.08 5.05
CA SER A 26 40.12 45.41 5.64
C SER A 26 38.67 45.89 5.48
N ASP A 27 38.18 46.54 6.54
CA ASP A 27 36.81 46.99 6.83
C ASP A 27 36.25 48.08 5.90
N GLU A 28 36.90 48.35 4.77
CA GLU A 28 36.53 49.45 3.86
C GLU A 28 35.40 49.07 2.88
N TYR A 29 35.10 47.77 2.73
CA TYR A 29 34.04 47.30 1.82
C TYR A 29 32.62 47.37 2.40
N GLN A 30 32.46 47.43 3.73
CA GLN A 30 31.13 47.46 4.36
C GLN A 30 30.45 48.85 4.27
N LEU A 31 31.21 49.94 4.13
CA LEU A 31 30.64 51.29 4.02
C LEU A 31 30.06 51.62 2.64
N LYS A 32 30.49 50.95 1.57
CA LYS A 32 29.93 51.18 0.21
C LYS A 32 28.55 50.54 0.03
N TRP A 33 28.25 49.45 0.74
CA TRP A 33 26.99 48.72 0.58
C TRP A 33 25.80 49.40 1.29
N VAL A 34 26.06 50.12 2.39
CA VAL A 34 25.02 50.87 3.12
C VAL A 34 24.48 52.06 2.31
N LYS A 35 25.31 52.67 1.44
CA LYS A 35 24.92 53.83 0.62
C LYS A 35 24.19 53.49 -0.70
N GLN A 36 24.01 52.21 -1.03
CA GLN A 36 23.36 51.78 -2.29
C GLN A 36 22.10 50.91 -2.11
N ALA A 37 21.63 50.69 -0.88
CA ALA A 37 20.34 50.04 -0.65
C ALA A 37 19.17 50.98 -1.02
N PRO A 38 18.08 50.51 -1.66
CA PRO A 38 16.99 51.37 -2.10
C PRO A 38 16.30 52.10 -0.93
N LEU A 39 16.18 53.42 -1.05
CA LEU A 39 15.57 54.37 -0.09
C LEU A 39 14.06 54.16 0.15
N ASP A 40 13.40 53.27 -0.58
CA ASP A 40 11.93 53.08 -0.52
C ASP A 40 11.44 52.35 0.73
N ASN A 41 12.32 51.68 1.49
CA ASN A 41 11.92 50.98 2.71
C ASN A 41 11.89 51.89 3.96
N PHE A 42 12.47 53.10 3.90
CA PHE A 42 12.49 54.02 5.05
C PHE A 42 11.38 55.07 5.02
N SER A 43 10.85 55.43 3.84
CA SER A 43 9.74 56.38 3.71
C SER A 43 8.40 55.88 4.28
N LYS A 44 8.23 54.55 4.42
CA LYS A 44 7.02 53.94 5.01
C LYS A 44 6.92 54.05 6.54
N TYR A 45 8.02 54.40 7.22
CA TYR A 45 8.05 54.48 8.69
C TYR A 45 8.11 55.92 9.22
N ASP A 46 8.21 56.93 8.34
CA ASP A 46 8.33 58.36 8.71
C ASP A 46 7.00 58.99 9.15
N ASN A 47 5.87 58.29 8.99
CA ASN A 47 4.53 58.82 9.32
C ASN A 47 4.10 58.65 10.79
N PHE A 48 4.94 58.11 11.68
CA PHE A 48 4.54 57.79 13.07
C PHE A 48 5.31 58.49 14.18
N VAL A 49 6.16 59.47 13.89
CA VAL A 49 6.82 60.26 14.95
C VAL A 49 6.81 61.75 14.61
N GLN A 50 5.70 62.43 14.88
CA GLN A 50 5.76 63.84 15.25
C GLN A 50 6.00 63.90 16.76
N TYR A 51 7.22 64.31 17.15
CA TYR A 51 7.52 64.72 18.51
C TYR A 51 7.17 66.21 18.63
N ASP A 52 6.22 66.54 19.49
CA ASP A 52 5.93 67.89 19.98
C ASP A 52 6.38 67.92 21.45
N SER A 53 7.07 68.88 22.04
CA SER A 53 7.87 70.03 21.61
C SER A 53 8.62 70.50 22.86
N ASN A 54 9.92 70.77 22.78
CA ASN A 54 10.61 71.87 23.50
C ASN A 54 12.13 71.80 23.24
N ASN A 55 12.50 71.98 21.97
CA ASN A 55 13.73 72.62 21.46
C ASN A 55 14.03 72.10 20.05
N GLY A 56 13.49 72.79 19.04
CA GLY A 56 13.94 72.72 17.64
C GLY A 56 13.76 71.37 16.95
N GLY A 57 12.66 71.23 16.20
CA GLY A 57 12.41 70.05 15.36
C GLY A 57 13.41 69.89 14.22
N GLY A 58 13.91 68.66 14.06
CA GLY A 58 14.58 68.14 12.87
C GLY A 58 14.29 66.65 12.77
N SER A 59 14.20 66.10 11.56
CA SER A 59 13.85 64.68 11.36
C SER A 59 15.00 63.76 11.84
N LEU A 60 14.71 62.51 12.21
CA LEU A 60 15.73 61.52 12.59
C LEU A 60 16.75 61.31 11.45
N LEU A 61 16.29 61.48 10.20
CA LEU A 61 17.12 61.47 8.99
C LEU A 61 18.12 62.64 8.93
N ASP A 62 17.81 63.80 9.51
CA ASP A 62 18.71 64.95 9.54
C ASP A 62 19.82 64.81 10.58
N LEU A 63 19.56 64.07 11.67
CA LEU A 63 20.54 63.75 12.71
C LEU A 63 21.53 62.67 12.25
N ILE A 64 21.03 61.64 11.55
CA ILE A 64 21.87 60.57 10.98
C ILE A 64 22.81 61.10 9.89
N ASN A 65 22.39 62.14 9.15
CA ASN A 65 23.20 62.73 8.07
C ASN A 65 24.23 63.78 8.55
N LYS A 66 24.25 64.17 9.83
CA LYS A 66 25.15 65.22 10.34
C LYS A 66 26.19 64.78 11.37
N GLU A 67 26.07 63.59 11.97
CA GLU A 67 27.06 63.08 12.93
C GLU A 67 27.71 61.78 12.43
N ASP A 68 29.04 61.80 12.27
CA ASP A 68 29.85 60.63 11.88
C ASP A 68 30.22 59.71 13.07
N ASP A 69 29.62 59.91 14.26
CA ASP A 69 30.01 59.18 15.48
C ASP A 69 28.89 58.26 16.01
N ALA A 70 28.90 57.01 15.52
CA ALA A 70 27.93 55.95 15.82
C ALA A 70 27.63 55.66 17.32
N PRO A 71 28.56 55.86 18.29
CA PRO A 71 28.27 55.63 19.71
C PRO A 71 27.32 56.65 20.34
N ALA A 72 27.29 57.89 19.84
CA ALA A 72 26.43 58.96 20.37
C ALA A 72 24.95 58.74 20.00
N ILE A 73 24.70 58.29 18.77
CA ILE A 73 23.37 57.95 18.24
C ILE A 73 22.75 56.79 19.05
N LYS A 74 23.57 55.79 19.38
CA LYS A 74 23.13 54.64 20.19
C LYS A 74 22.73 55.03 21.62
N LYS A 75 23.47 55.95 22.23
CA LYS A 75 23.21 56.43 23.60
C LYS A 75 21.96 57.31 23.70
N GLN A 76 21.57 57.99 22.62
CA GLN A 76 20.30 58.73 22.53
C GLN A 76 19.11 57.78 22.31
N LEU A 77 19.25 56.74 21.48
CA LEU A 77 18.23 55.69 21.29
C LEU A 77 17.93 54.89 22.57
N ASP A 78 18.96 54.50 23.33
CA ASP A 78 18.79 53.79 24.60
C ASP A 78 18.11 54.67 25.69
N ARG A 79 18.22 56.01 25.57
CA ARG A 79 17.53 56.98 26.45
C ARG A 79 16.04 57.10 26.13
N VAL A 80 15.68 57.05 24.84
CA VAL A 80 14.26 57.04 24.40
C VAL A 80 13.58 55.74 24.85
N GLU A 81 14.29 54.61 24.79
CA GLU A 81 13.79 53.31 25.24
C GLU A 81 13.56 53.27 26.78
N SER A 82 14.41 53.96 27.55
CA SER A 82 14.29 54.03 29.02
C SER A 82 13.17 54.96 29.51
N SER A 83 12.70 55.91 28.70
CA SER A 83 11.57 56.79 29.03
C SER A 83 10.20 56.17 28.71
N MET A 84 10.13 55.01 28.07
CA MET A 84 8.88 54.30 27.74
C MET A 84 8.45 53.25 28.79
N MET A 85 9.08 53.23 29.97
CA MET A 85 8.73 52.35 31.10
C MET A 85 8.22 53.17 32.30
N MET A 86 6.97 53.63 32.23
CA MET A 86 6.16 54.05 33.38
C MET A 86 4.74 53.50 33.21
N LEU A 87 4.29 52.68 34.15
CA LEU A 87 2.90 52.21 34.25
C LEU A 87 2.13 53.18 35.15
N LEU A 88 1.11 53.84 34.59
CA LEU A 88 0.00 54.42 35.35
C LEU A 88 -1.04 53.32 35.58
N ASN A 89 -1.57 53.22 36.80
CA ASN A 89 -2.83 52.52 37.03
C ASN A 89 -3.94 53.57 36.91
N GLU A 90 -4.91 53.35 36.02
CA GLU A 90 -5.80 54.41 35.51
C GLU A 90 -6.84 54.95 36.51
N ASP A 91 -6.99 54.35 37.70
CA ASP A 91 -8.08 54.76 38.62
C ASP A 91 -7.68 55.53 39.89
N THR A 92 -6.41 55.65 40.29
CA THR A 92 -6.09 56.38 41.55
C THR A 92 -4.79 57.20 41.61
N GLY A 93 -3.87 57.12 40.65
CA GLY A 93 -2.80 58.12 40.51
C GLY A 93 -1.76 58.27 41.65
N GLU A 94 -1.47 57.24 42.46
CA GLU A 94 -0.33 57.23 43.40
C GLU A 94 0.62 56.03 43.20
N LEU A 95 1.90 56.24 43.54
CA LEU A 95 2.98 55.23 43.52
C LEU A 95 3.14 54.62 44.92
N LEU A 96 3.01 53.29 45.07
CA LEU A 96 3.26 52.59 46.33
C LEU A 96 4.28 51.47 46.20
N ASP A 97 5.31 51.60 47.04
CA ASP A 97 6.43 50.70 47.32
C ASP A 97 6.13 49.96 48.63
N VAL A 98 6.18 48.62 48.64
CA VAL A 98 6.02 47.86 49.89
C VAL A 98 6.82 46.56 49.87
N GLY A 99 8.05 46.63 50.36
CA GLY A 99 8.67 45.53 51.09
C GLY A 99 8.10 45.50 52.52
N ASN A 100 7.42 44.41 52.88
CA ASN A 100 7.31 43.80 54.22
C ASN A 100 5.96 43.07 54.36
N MET A 101 6.01 41.75 54.58
CA MET A 101 5.52 41.10 55.80
C MET A 101 5.37 39.59 55.57
N THR A 102 6.26 38.86 56.22
CA THR A 102 6.15 37.43 56.53
C THR A 102 5.23 37.20 57.74
N GLN A 103 4.75 35.95 57.85
CA GLN A 103 4.12 35.24 58.99
C GLN A 103 2.58 35.17 58.96
N TYR A 104 2.04 33.95 58.78
CA TYR A 104 1.38 33.20 59.86
C TYR A 104 1.09 31.74 59.48
N ASP A 105 0.95 30.92 60.51
CA ASP A 105 1.02 29.45 60.61
C ASP A 105 -0.10 28.61 59.98
N ARG A 106 0.27 27.34 59.76
CA ARG A 106 -0.59 26.19 59.42
C ARG A 106 -1.49 25.79 60.60
N THR A 107 -2.75 25.45 60.31
CA THR A 107 -3.51 24.47 61.10
C THR A 107 -4.30 23.52 60.20
N GLU A 108 -4.34 22.26 60.63
CA GLU A 108 -4.93 21.09 59.98
C GLU A 108 -6.46 21.08 60.20
N SER A 109 -7.24 21.33 59.14
CA SER A 109 -8.66 20.93 59.05
C SER A 109 -9.19 21.16 57.62
N GLY A 110 -8.89 20.23 56.72
CA GLY A 110 -9.28 20.36 55.33
C GLY A 110 -9.18 19.05 54.55
N GLN A 111 -9.69 17.96 55.12
CA GLN A 111 -9.79 16.67 54.43
C GLN A 111 -11.22 16.24 54.08
N GLU A 112 -12.24 17.08 54.33
CA GLU A 112 -13.65 16.70 54.05
C GLU A 112 -14.35 17.54 52.96
N SER A 113 -13.64 18.45 52.27
CA SER A 113 -14.26 19.31 51.23
C SER A 113 -13.90 18.96 49.78
N LEU A 114 -13.02 17.98 49.53
CA LEU A 114 -12.57 17.67 48.17
C LEU A 114 -13.38 16.56 47.48
N LEU A 115 -14.24 15.85 48.22
CA LEU A 115 -15.00 14.70 47.70
C LEU A 115 -16.36 15.08 47.09
N GLU A 116 -16.87 16.30 47.34
CA GLU A 116 -18.14 16.77 46.76
C GLU A 116 -17.95 17.59 45.47
N LEU A 117 -16.71 17.86 45.05
CA LEU A 117 -16.39 18.65 43.84
C LEU A 117 -16.04 17.78 42.61
N LEU A 118 -16.11 16.45 42.76
CA LEU A 118 -15.84 15.48 41.70
C LEU A 118 -17.10 14.91 41.03
N ASP A 119 -18.28 15.41 41.40
CA ASP A 119 -19.59 14.89 40.97
C ASP A 119 -20.33 15.79 39.96
N ALA A 120 -19.60 16.48 39.08
CA ALA A 120 -20.20 17.19 37.95
C ALA A 120 -20.30 16.26 36.72
N PRO A 121 -21.51 15.86 36.28
CA PRO A 121 -21.70 15.27 34.96
C PRO A 121 -21.63 16.37 33.88
N ASP A 122 -21.29 15.97 32.66
CA ASP A 122 -21.25 16.77 31.40
C ASP A 122 -19.93 17.46 31.00
N ILE A 123 -19.02 16.68 30.37
CA ILE A 123 -18.05 17.20 29.37
C ILE A 123 -17.82 16.16 28.24
N TYR A 124 -18.87 15.66 27.60
CA TYR A 124 -18.75 14.82 26.38
C TYR A 124 -19.90 15.07 25.39
N GLN A 125 -20.24 16.32 25.11
CA GLN A 125 -21.13 16.63 23.99
C GLN A 125 -20.55 17.76 23.13
N ASP A 126 -20.77 17.60 21.82
CA ASP A 126 -20.54 18.55 20.71
C ASP A 126 -19.25 18.36 19.90
N GLU A 127 -19.05 17.15 19.38
CA GLU A 127 -18.61 17.00 17.98
C GLU A 127 -19.85 17.18 17.10
N GLU A 128 -19.84 18.08 16.10
CA GLU A 128 -20.85 18.03 15.03
C GLU A 128 -20.80 16.61 14.43
N PRO A 129 -21.89 15.83 14.48
CA PRO A 129 -21.84 14.44 14.06
C PRO A 129 -21.55 14.40 12.56
N LEU A 130 -20.61 13.52 12.16
CA LEU A 130 -20.23 13.29 10.77
C LEU A 130 -21.45 13.09 9.85
N SER A 131 -22.57 12.61 10.40
CA SER A 131 -23.87 12.49 9.74
C SER A 131 -24.37 13.79 9.09
N GLU A 132 -24.18 14.97 9.71
CA GLU A 132 -24.63 16.24 9.12
C GLU A 132 -23.80 16.65 7.89
N LEU A 133 -22.56 16.18 7.76
CA LEU A 133 -21.71 16.35 6.57
C LEU A 133 -22.00 15.32 5.46
N LEU A 134 -22.70 14.23 5.81
CA LEU A 134 -23.10 13.13 4.91
C LEU A 134 -24.53 13.31 4.35
N ASP A 135 -25.29 14.27 4.87
CA ASP A 135 -26.62 14.60 4.36
C ASP A 135 -26.53 15.35 3.02
N GLU A 136 -26.49 14.56 1.94
CA GLU A 136 -26.68 15.06 0.58
C GLU A 136 -28.17 15.25 0.26
N GLU A 137 -28.63 16.50 0.25
CA GLU A 137 -29.70 16.88 -0.68
C GLU A 137 -29.04 17.08 -2.05
N THR A 138 -28.89 15.99 -2.82
CA THR A 138 -28.39 16.05 -4.20
C THR A 138 -29.40 16.71 -5.14
N LYS A 139 -28.89 17.29 -6.22
CA LYS A 139 -29.61 18.01 -7.31
C LYS A 139 -30.70 17.20 -8.05
N ASP A 140 -30.96 15.96 -7.67
CA ASP A 140 -31.78 15.02 -8.45
C ASP A 140 -32.84 14.36 -7.57
N ASP A 141 -34.06 14.91 -7.59
CA ASP A 141 -35.26 14.38 -6.91
C ASP A 141 -35.72 13.00 -7.45
N THR A 142 -34.93 12.39 -8.34
CA THR A 142 -35.24 11.13 -9.02
C THR A 142 -34.58 9.89 -8.39
N GLN A 143 -33.60 10.04 -7.49
CA GLN A 143 -32.92 8.90 -6.85
C GLN A 143 -33.68 8.36 -5.63
N SER A 144 -33.82 7.02 -5.56
CA SER A 144 -34.51 6.31 -4.46
C SER A 144 -33.85 6.58 -3.09
N ALA A 145 -34.65 6.73 -2.03
CA ALA A 145 -34.17 6.91 -0.66
C ALA A 145 -33.16 5.83 -0.22
N LYS A 146 -33.35 4.58 -0.68
CA LYS A 146 -32.43 3.45 -0.42
C LYS A 146 -31.02 3.73 -0.95
N TYR A 147 -30.91 4.35 -2.13
CA TYR A 147 -29.61 4.69 -2.72
C TYR A 147 -28.89 5.77 -1.92
N LYS A 148 -29.62 6.78 -1.43
CA LYS A 148 -29.06 7.84 -0.57
C LYS A 148 -28.51 7.26 0.74
N ASP A 149 -29.20 6.30 1.34
CA ASP A 149 -28.72 5.63 2.56
C ASP A 149 -27.49 4.76 2.29
N LEU A 150 -27.43 4.03 1.18
CA LEU A 150 -26.25 3.28 0.76
C LEU A 150 -25.06 4.19 0.45
N GLN A 151 -25.30 5.35 -0.15
CA GLN A 151 -24.27 6.34 -0.43
C GLN A 151 -23.71 6.94 0.87
N ARG A 152 -24.57 7.26 1.85
CA ARG A 152 -24.11 7.66 3.19
C ARG A 152 -23.26 6.57 3.84
N LEU A 153 -23.70 5.32 3.75
CA LEU A 153 -22.95 4.17 4.26
C LEU A 153 -21.63 3.96 3.52
N GLN A 154 -21.56 4.21 2.21
CA GLN A 154 -20.31 4.16 1.46
C GLN A 154 -19.32 5.21 1.96
N LEU A 155 -19.76 6.46 2.14
CA LEU A 155 -18.92 7.53 2.65
C LEU A 155 -18.44 7.21 4.07
N GLN A 156 -19.32 6.64 4.89
CA GLN A 156 -18.99 6.05 6.18
C GLN A 156 -17.87 5.01 6.05
N LEU A 157 -18.03 3.96 5.23
CA LEU A 157 -17.01 2.92 5.03
C LEU A 157 -15.64 3.48 4.59
N GLU A 158 -15.61 4.56 3.81
CA GLU A 158 -14.39 5.24 3.37
C GLU A 158 -13.71 6.08 4.46
N ILE A 159 -14.48 6.61 5.42
CA ILE A 159 -14.00 7.50 6.50
C ILE A 159 -13.73 6.73 7.81
N GLU A 160 -14.51 5.68 8.08
CA GLU A 160 -14.72 5.09 9.42
C GLU A 160 -13.53 4.32 10.00
N SER A 161 -12.52 3.94 9.21
CA SER A 161 -11.53 2.95 9.68
C SER A 161 -10.71 3.36 10.91
N THR A 162 -10.51 4.66 11.16
CA THR A 162 -9.61 5.15 12.22
C THR A 162 -10.37 5.82 13.36
N GLN A 163 -11.42 6.58 13.07
CA GLN A 163 -12.24 7.26 14.09
C GLN A 163 -13.07 6.24 14.89
N GLU A 164 -13.70 5.29 14.22
CA GLU A 164 -14.53 4.28 14.88
C GLU A 164 -13.67 3.31 15.70
N ALA A 165 -12.45 3.01 15.25
CA ALA A 165 -11.48 2.26 16.07
C ALA A 165 -11.20 3.02 17.38
N VAL A 166 -10.87 4.32 17.31
CA VAL A 166 -10.65 5.17 18.49
C VAL A 166 -11.88 5.17 19.41
N GLU A 167 -13.07 5.37 18.86
CA GLU A 167 -14.32 5.45 19.62
C GLU A 167 -14.72 4.11 20.25
N ARG A 168 -14.59 3.00 19.52
CA ARG A 168 -14.82 1.65 20.05
C ARG A 168 -13.84 1.33 21.18
N TYR A 169 -12.55 1.64 21.01
CA TYR A 169 -11.56 1.45 22.09
C TYR A 169 -11.90 2.30 23.31
N MET A 170 -12.30 3.55 23.10
CA MET A 170 -12.74 4.45 24.17
C MET A 170 -13.98 3.92 24.89
N LEU A 171 -14.96 3.42 24.15
CA LEU A 171 -16.20 2.88 24.71
C LEU A 171 -15.94 1.58 25.48
N GLU A 172 -15.09 0.70 24.96
CA GLU A 172 -14.66 -0.53 25.64
C GLU A 172 -13.92 -0.22 26.93
N LEU A 173 -12.97 0.72 26.91
CA LEU A 173 -12.23 1.17 28.10
C LEU A 173 -13.16 1.80 29.14
N LYS A 174 -14.07 2.68 28.71
CA LYS A 174 -15.09 3.29 29.59
C LYS A 174 -16.00 2.23 30.21
N SER A 175 -16.43 1.25 29.42
CA SER A 175 -17.29 0.16 29.86
C SER A 175 -16.59 -0.79 30.83
N ALA A 176 -15.31 -1.10 30.59
CA ALA A 176 -14.49 -1.93 31.48
C ALA A 176 -14.18 -1.21 32.80
N ARG A 177 -13.90 0.10 32.74
CA ARG A 177 -13.75 0.98 33.92
C ARG A 177 -15.04 1.02 34.75
N ALA A 178 -16.18 1.22 34.11
CA ALA A 178 -17.48 1.25 34.77
C ALA A 178 -17.85 -0.09 35.46
N ARG A 179 -17.46 -1.23 34.86
CA ARG A 179 -17.71 -2.57 35.42
C ARG A 179 -16.66 -3.05 36.43
N SER A 180 -15.56 -2.30 36.64
CA SER A 180 -14.41 -2.73 37.45
C SER A 180 -13.82 -4.10 37.03
N ASP A 181 -14.01 -4.48 35.77
CA ASP A 181 -13.72 -5.82 35.26
C ASP A 181 -12.69 -5.75 34.11
N HIS A 182 -11.51 -5.21 34.42
CA HIS A 182 -10.42 -5.06 33.44
C HIS A 182 -9.75 -6.40 33.09
N ALA A 183 -10.02 -7.44 33.90
CA ALA A 183 -9.46 -8.77 33.73
C ALA A 183 -10.23 -9.63 32.70
N SER A 184 -11.48 -9.28 32.37
CA SER A 184 -12.29 -10.02 31.38
C SER A 184 -12.05 -9.60 29.92
N LEU A 185 -11.32 -8.51 29.68
CA LEU A 185 -10.90 -8.12 28.33
C LEU A 185 -9.81 -9.06 27.79
N PRO A 186 -9.84 -9.41 26.48
CA PRO A 186 -8.77 -10.14 25.82
C PRO A 186 -7.40 -9.48 26.02
N GLY A 187 -6.34 -10.29 26.11
CA GLY A 187 -4.99 -9.84 26.50
C GLY A 187 -4.45 -8.69 25.64
N ILE A 188 -4.73 -8.72 24.34
CA ILE A 188 -4.31 -7.66 23.41
C ILE A 188 -5.09 -6.37 23.59
N ARG A 189 -6.41 -6.46 23.81
CA ARG A 189 -7.25 -5.28 24.06
C ARG A 189 -6.83 -4.59 25.37
N ARG A 190 -6.46 -5.37 26.38
CA ARG A 190 -5.89 -4.87 27.64
C ARG A 190 -4.57 -4.13 27.41
N ALA A 191 -3.65 -4.71 26.63
CA ALA A 191 -2.36 -4.09 26.31
C ALA A 191 -2.52 -2.78 25.52
N LEU A 192 -3.32 -2.78 24.44
CA LEU A 192 -3.64 -1.56 23.67
C LEU A 192 -4.26 -0.48 24.55
N GLY A 193 -5.15 -0.88 25.46
CA GLY A 193 -5.77 0.02 26.44
C GLY A 193 -4.77 0.69 27.36
N SER A 194 -3.78 -0.05 27.88
CA SER A 194 -2.71 0.51 28.70
C SER A 194 -1.78 1.45 27.93
N TRP A 195 -1.50 1.17 26.66
CA TRP A 195 -0.59 1.98 25.86
C TRP A 195 -1.22 3.29 25.40
N TYR A 196 -2.54 3.31 25.24
CA TYR A 196 -3.24 4.42 24.61
C TYR A 196 -3.04 5.76 25.35
N GLU A 197 -3.24 5.78 26.68
CA GLU A 197 -3.07 7.01 27.47
C GLU A 197 -1.59 7.43 27.53
N GLU A 198 -0.68 6.48 27.80
CA GLU A 198 0.77 6.75 27.88
C GLU A 198 1.35 7.26 26.55
N LEU A 199 0.96 6.67 25.42
CA LEU A 199 1.39 7.12 24.10
C LEU A 199 0.78 8.47 23.72
N THR A 200 -0.48 8.70 24.07
CA THR A 200 -1.14 9.99 23.82
C THR A 200 -0.38 11.10 24.53
N ASP A 201 -0.11 10.94 25.83
CA ASP A 201 0.61 11.93 26.63
C ASP A 201 2.04 12.17 26.10
N ALA A 202 2.74 11.11 25.69
CA ALA A 202 4.07 11.21 25.11
C ALA A 202 4.08 11.95 23.76
N ILE A 203 3.10 11.69 22.90
CA ILE A 203 2.95 12.38 21.60
C ILE A 203 2.54 13.83 21.82
N GLU A 204 1.63 14.11 22.75
CA GLU A 204 1.25 15.49 23.12
C GLU A 204 2.46 16.27 23.64
N LEU A 205 3.30 15.65 24.47
CA LEU A 205 4.54 16.26 24.93
C LEU A 205 5.51 16.55 23.77
N GLU A 206 5.68 15.60 22.84
CA GLU A 206 6.57 15.80 21.69
C GLU A 206 6.05 16.89 20.73
N GLN A 207 4.73 16.96 20.51
CA GLN A 207 4.08 18.08 19.82
C GLN A 207 4.32 19.40 20.57
N TRP A 208 4.16 19.40 21.90
CA TRP A 208 4.39 20.57 22.75
C TRP A 208 5.84 21.05 22.69
N LEU A 209 6.83 20.16 22.74
CA LEU A 209 8.26 20.51 22.66
C LEU A 209 8.59 21.21 21.33
N TYR A 210 8.07 20.68 20.23
CA TYR A 210 8.23 21.32 18.92
C TYR A 210 7.57 22.70 18.88
N LEU A 211 6.33 22.84 19.35
CA LEU A 211 5.59 24.10 19.36
C LEU A 211 6.26 25.17 20.24
N ASN A 212 6.94 24.76 21.33
CA ASN A 212 7.67 25.67 22.22
C ASN A 212 9.11 25.97 21.77
N GLY A 213 9.51 25.50 20.58
CA GLY A 213 10.80 25.81 19.98
C GLY A 213 11.98 24.97 20.51
N ASP A 214 11.71 23.91 21.27
CA ASP A 214 12.72 22.91 21.63
C ASP A 214 12.99 21.97 20.44
N ASN A 215 13.83 22.48 19.56
CA ASN A 215 14.17 21.84 18.31
C ASN A 215 15.27 20.76 18.44
N LYS A 216 15.72 20.45 19.66
CA LYS A 216 16.83 19.53 19.91
C LYS A 216 16.34 18.26 20.60
N THR A 217 16.45 17.12 19.93
CA THR A 217 16.33 15.83 20.60
C THR A 217 17.64 15.54 21.35
N SER A 218 17.59 15.46 22.68
CA SER A 218 18.69 14.89 23.46
C SER A 218 18.72 13.38 23.19
N THR A 219 19.74 12.92 22.47
CA THR A 219 20.14 11.51 22.48
C THR A 219 20.85 11.23 23.79
N GLU A 220 20.10 11.08 24.88
CA GLU A 220 20.53 10.22 25.98
C GLU A 220 19.95 8.84 25.73
N SER A 221 20.54 8.10 24.79
CA SER A 221 20.38 6.66 24.79
C SER A 221 21.46 6.09 25.70
N GLN A 222 21.03 5.55 26.85
CA GLN A 222 21.80 4.60 27.64
C GLN A 222 22.10 3.34 26.80
N PHE A 223 22.99 3.43 25.82
CA PHE A 223 23.54 2.29 25.08
C PHE A 223 24.93 2.68 24.59
N ASN A 224 25.86 2.83 25.53
CA ASN A 224 27.31 2.77 25.27
C ASN A 224 27.99 2.40 26.60
N LEU A 225 28.32 1.12 26.74
CA LEU A 225 29.47 0.70 27.54
C LEU A 225 30.47 0.13 26.54
N ASP A 226 31.35 0.99 26.03
CA ASP A 226 32.64 0.56 25.49
C ASP A 226 33.65 0.63 26.64
N GLU A 227 34.42 -0.45 26.86
CA GLU A 227 35.38 -0.63 27.96
C GLU A 227 36.62 0.28 27.89
N THR A 228 36.65 1.27 27.02
CA THR A 228 37.79 2.17 26.84
C THR A 228 37.35 3.61 27.08
N GLY A 229 37.52 4.09 28.31
CA GLY A 229 37.04 5.38 28.80
C GLY A 229 37.62 6.64 28.10
N GLU A 230 37.26 6.88 26.85
CA GLU A 230 37.43 8.17 26.18
C GLU A 230 36.07 8.73 25.73
N GLY A 231 35.59 9.75 26.43
CA GLY A 231 34.29 10.36 26.20
C GLY A 231 34.25 11.24 24.96
N THR A 232 33.58 10.80 23.89
CA THR A 232 33.10 11.67 22.82
C THR A 232 31.85 12.44 23.26
N LYS A 233 31.88 13.78 23.14
CA LYS A 233 30.73 14.66 23.42
C LYS A 233 29.51 14.28 22.56
N PRO A 234 28.28 14.28 23.10
CA PRO A 234 27.08 13.93 22.34
C PRO A 234 26.80 14.96 21.25
N LYS A 235 26.69 14.50 19.99
CA LYS A 235 26.29 15.33 18.84
C LYS A 235 24.79 15.65 18.96
N THR A 236 24.46 16.90 19.23
CA THR A 236 23.06 17.38 19.25
C THR A 236 22.56 17.58 17.81
N VAL A 237 21.60 16.76 17.38
CA VAL A 237 20.97 16.87 16.05
C VAL A 237 19.63 17.59 16.19
N LYS A 238 19.34 18.55 15.29
CA LYS A 238 18.07 19.31 15.28
C LYS A 238 16.93 18.55 14.59
N ASP A 239 16.62 17.32 15.00
CA ASP A 239 15.70 16.45 14.26
C ASP A 239 14.22 16.89 14.35
N ARG A 240 13.76 17.48 15.46
CA ARG A 240 12.38 17.98 15.63
C ARG A 240 11.95 19.03 14.61
N THR A 241 12.90 19.77 14.03
CA THR A 241 12.60 20.76 12.98
C THR A 241 12.08 20.13 11.69
N ILE A 242 12.35 18.84 11.48
CA ILE A 242 12.09 18.12 10.24
C ILE A 242 10.74 17.41 10.30
N TYR A 243 10.48 16.62 11.35
CA TYR A 243 9.23 15.85 11.49
C TYR A 243 8.15 16.58 12.31
N GLY A 244 8.51 17.54 13.16
CA GLY A 244 7.58 18.26 14.03
C GLY A 244 6.39 18.92 13.30
N PRO A 245 6.57 19.56 12.13
CA PRO A 245 5.45 20.08 11.34
C PRO A 245 4.41 19.00 10.99
N LEU A 246 4.86 17.82 10.57
CA LEU A 246 3.99 16.71 10.16
C LEU A 246 3.28 16.08 11.36
N LEU A 247 3.97 15.99 12.50
CA LEU A 247 3.41 15.46 13.74
C LEU A 247 2.21 16.28 14.24
N CYS A 248 2.18 17.58 13.98
CA CYS A 248 1.10 18.48 14.40
C CYS A 248 -0.11 18.50 13.45
N LEU A 249 -0.09 17.76 12.33
CA LEU A 249 -1.22 17.73 11.38
C LEU A 249 -2.39 16.85 11.86
N ILE A 250 -2.14 15.93 12.81
CA ILE A 250 -3.12 14.98 13.34
C ILE A 250 -3.17 15.10 14.88
N PRO A 251 -4.35 14.93 15.52
CA PRO A 251 -4.45 14.81 16.96
C PRO A 251 -3.63 13.68 17.58
N ALA A 252 -2.97 13.94 18.72
CA ALA A 252 -2.14 12.96 19.41
C ALA A 252 -2.87 11.63 19.69
N ARG A 253 -4.14 11.72 20.10
CA ARG A 253 -5.05 10.58 20.30
C ARG A 253 -5.16 9.66 19.08
N LYS A 254 -5.34 10.23 17.89
CA LYS A 254 -5.39 9.46 16.63
C LYS A 254 -4.03 8.88 16.28
N ILE A 255 -2.94 9.63 16.51
CA ILE A 255 -1.57 9.16 16.27
C ILE A 255 -1.26 7.97 17.18
N ALA A 256 -1.67 7.99 18.44
CA ALA A 256 -1.45 6.89 19.39
C ALA A 256 -2.07 5.57 18.89
N VAL A 257 -3.32 5.59 18.42
CA VAL A 257 -3.96 4.40 17.83
C VAL A 257 -3.24 3.95 16.58
N LEU A 258 -2.96 4.87 15.65
CA LEU A 258 -2.28 4.54 14.40
C LEU A 258 -0.92 3.88 14.66
N VAL A 259 -0.13 4.43 15.59
CA VAL A 259 1.20 3.92 15.95
C VAL A 259 1.10 2.56 16.63
N ALA A 260 0.25 2.42 17.65
CA ALA A 260 0.08 1.17 18.40
C ALA A 260 -0.38 0.01 17.50
N HIS A 261 -1.41 0.24 16.68
CA HIS A 261 -1.92 -0.77 15.76
C HIS A 261 -0.94 -1.12 14.64
N THR A 262 -0.35 -0.10 14.01
CA THR A 262 0.60 -0.33 12.91
C THR A 262 1.82 -1.09 13.43
N ALA A 263 2.32 -0.75 14.62
CA ALA A 263 3.46 -1.42 15.23
C ALA A 263 3.14 -2.85 15.62
N LEU A 264 2.09 -3.05 16.42
CA LEU A 264 1.64 -4.38 16.86
C LEU A 264 1.51 -5.31 15.66
N SER A 265 0.79 -4.88 14.63
CA SER A 265 0.56 -5.79 13.53
C SER A 265 1.77 -5.98 12.59
N CYS A 266 2.68 -5.00 12.47
CA CYS A 266 3.91 -5.20 11.69
C CYS A 266 4.80 -6.22 12.39
N THR A 267 4.78 -6.22 13.72
CA THR A 267 5.58 -7.15 14.52
C THR A 267 5.00 -8.55 14.55
N VAL A 268 3.68 -8.72 14.51
CA VAL A 268 3.08 -10.06 14.49
C VAL A 268 3.31 -10.76 13.15
N GLN A 269 3.22 -10.05 12.03
CA GLN A 269 3.49 -10.61 10.70
C GLN A 269 4.88 -11.26 10.57
N ASP A 270 5.90 -10.71 11.23
CA ASP A 270 7.30 -11.18 11.15
C ASP A 270 7.73 -12.06 12.35
N GLN A 271 6.80 -12.40 13.26
CA GLN A 271 6.97 -13.26 14.45
C GLN A 271 8.29 -13.05 15.24
N GLU A 272 9.23 -14.01 15.20
CA GLU A 272 10.46 -14.04 16.01
C GLU A 272 11.50 -12.98 15.63
N MET A 273 11.53 -12.56 14.35
CA MET A 273 12.52 -11.59 13.89
C MET A 273 12.11 -10.16 14.21
N GLY A 274 10.81 -9.91 14.32
CA GLY A 274 10.23 -8.58 14.42
C GLY A 274 10.28 -7.82 13.09
N SER A 275 9.69 -6.63 13.03
CA SER A 275 9.67 -5.82 11.82
C SER A 275 10.96 -5.03 11.63
N LYS A 276 11.46 -4.92 10.40
CA LYS A 276 12.58 -4.02 10.07
C LYS A 276 12.18 -2.58 10.38
N VAL A 277 13.01 -1.83 11.11
CA VAL A 277 12.69 -0.43 11.50
C VAL A 277 12.36 0.45 10.30
N VAL A 278 13.05 0.26 9.17
CA VAL A 278 12.81 1.02 7.94
C VAL A 278 11.38 0.81 7.44
N SER A 279 10.93 -0.44 7.43
CA SER A 279 9.61 -0.84 6.97
C SER A 279 8.53 -0.37 7.94
N LEU A 280 8.74 -0.56 9.25
CA LEU A 280 7.82 -0.08 10.27
C LEU A 280 7.67 1.46 10.24
N ALA A 281 8.79 2.20 10.13
CA ALA A 281 8.77 3.66 10.10
C ALA A 281 8.02 4.20 8.87
N MET A 282 8.22 3.57 7.69
CA MET A 282 7.49 3.93 6.48
C MET A 282 5.98 3.65 6.62
N ASN A 283 5.60 2.49 7.17
CA ASN A 283 4.20 2.12 7.33
C ASN A 283 3.47 3.08 8.28
N ILE A 284 4.07 3.43 9.42
CA ILE A 284 3.49 4.41 10.36
C ILE A 284 3.29 5.77 9.68
N ALA A 285 4.31 6.26 8.96
CA ALA A 285 4.22 7.55 8.30
C ALA A 285 3.20 7.57 7.14
N GLN A 286 3.06 6.48 6.39
CA GLN A 286 2.05 6.33 5.34
C GLN A 286 0.63 6.30 5.91
N ALA A 287 0.42 5.61 7.04
CA ALA A 287 -0.87 5.59 7.73
C ALA A 287 -1.27 7.01 8.19
N MET A 288 -0.32 7.78 8.72
CA MET A 288 -0.55 9.19 9.06
C MET A 288 -0.84 10.06 7.83
N GLU A 289 -0.06 9.94 6.76
CA GLU A 289 -0.30 10.70 5.53
C GLU A 289 -1.69 10.44 4.95
N ALA A 290 -2.14 9.19 4.95
CA ALA A 290 -3.48 8.80 4.51
C ALA A 290 -4.58 9.45 5.36
N GLU A 291 -4.40 9.53 6.69
CA GLU A 291 -5.36 10.20 7.58
C GLU A 291 -5.41 11.72 7.38
N VAL A 292 -4.26 12.35 7.14
CA VAL A 292 -4.20 13.77 6.76
C VAL A 292 -4.94 14.00 5.45
N ASN A 293 -4.76 13.13 4.45
CA ASN A 293 -5.40 13.27 3.15
C ASN A 293 -6.92 13.07 3.22
N VAL A 294 -7.43 12.16 4.04
CA VAL A 294 -8.87 12.04 4.31
C VAL A 294 -9.41 13.30 4.98
N SER A 295 -8.72 13.80 6.01
CA SER A 295 -9.11 15.05 6.68
C SER A 295 -9.16 16.23 5.71
N ARG A 296 -8.21 16.29 4.77
CA ARG A 296 -8.17 17.28 3.69
C ARG A 296 -9.36 17.13 2.72
N ALA A 297 -9.67 15.89 2.32
CA ALA A 297 -10.80 15.57 1.44
C ALA A 297 -12.12 16.12 1.97
N LEU A 298 -12.40 15.83 3.25
CA LEU A 298 -13.63 16.25 3.91
C LEU A 298 -13.78 17.77 3.95
N ARG A 299 -12.68 18.51 4.15
CA ARG A 299 -12.70 19.99 4.11
C ARG A 299 -13.02 20.55 2.74
N VAL A 300 -12.46 19.96 1.68
CA VAL A 300 -12.76 20.38 0.30
C VAL A 300 -14.25 20.21 0.03
N ARG A 301 -14.82 19.04 0.35
CA ARG A 301 -16.26 18.75 0.18
C ARG A 301 -17.15 19.69 0.99
N ALA A 302 -16.80 19.98 2.25
CA ALA A 302 -17.55 20.91 3.08
C ALA A 302 -17.55 22.35 2.51
N ARG A 303 -16.44 22.79 1.89
CA ARG A 303 -16.36 24.08 1.20
C ARG A 303 -17.21 24.10 -0.07
N GLU A 304 -17.15 23.05 -0.88
CA GLU A 304 -17.99 22.91 -2.08
C GLU A 304 -19.48 22.95 -1.75
N ARG A 305 -19.92 22.30 -0.67
CA ARG A 305 -21.31 22.35 -0.18
C ARG A 305 -21.73 23.77 0.20
N ARG A 306 -20.86 24.52 0.91
CA ARG A 306 -21.15 25.91 1.29
C ARG A 306 -21.31 26.81 0.07
N ALA A 307 -20.42 26.66 -0.92
CA ALA A 307 -20.49 27.40 -2.18
C ALA A 307 -21.78 27.07 -2.96
N PHE A 308 -22.18 25.80 -2.99
CA PHE A 308 -23.43 25.39 -3.62
C PHE A 308 -24.66 25.98 -2.89
N ASN A 309 -24.72 25.90 -1.56
CA ASN A 309 -25.83 26.44 -0.79
C ASN A 309 -25.93 27.98 -0.88
N SER A 310 -24.81 28.68 -1.06
CA SER A 310 -24.83 30.12 -1.35
C SER A 310 -25.35 30.42 -2.76
N ASP A 311 -24.95 29.63 -3.76
CA ASP A 311 -25.41 29.79 -5.15
C ASP A 311 -26.91 29.49 -5.29
N VAL A 312 -27.42 28.44 -4.65
CA VAL A 312 -28.86 28.09 -4.65
C VAL A 312 -29.69 29.22 -4.03
N LYS A 313 -29.27 29.74 -2.86
CA LYS A 313 -29.92 30.89 -2.21
C LYS A 313 -29.89 32.16 -3.07
N ALA A 314 -28.81 32.39 -3.82
CA ALA A 314 -28.70 33.50 -4.77
C ALA A 314 -29.64 33.33 -5.98
N THR A 315 -29.75 32.12 -6.54
CA THR A 315 -30.67 31.86 -7.67
C THR A 315 -32.15 31.87 -7.29
N THR A 316 -32.53 31.50 -6.06
CA THR A 316 -33.92 31.59 -5.59
C THR A 316 -34.35 33.01 -5.22
N SER A 317 -33.42 33.97 -5.17
CA SER A 317 -33.70 35.37 -4.82
C SER A 317 -33.76 36.32 -6.02
N GLU A 318 -33.64 35.82 -7.26
CA GLU A 318 -33.79 36.63 -8.48
C GLU A 318 -35.05 36.28 -9.30
N ILE A 319 -36.11 37.06 -9.00
CA ILE A 319 -37.16 37.61 -9.89
C ILE A 319 -38.44 36.77 -10.18
N ASP A 320 -39.60 37.33 -9.79
CA ASP A 320 -40.80 37.39 -10.65
C ASP A 320 -40.96 38.83 -11.19
N ASP A 321 -41.39 38.94 -12.44
CA ASP A 321 -41.32 40.05 -13.40
C ASP A 321 -42.17 41.30 -13.04
N ASN A 322 -42.68 41.42 -11.81
CA ASN A 322 -43.56 42.53 -11.40
C ASN A 322 -43.18 43.25 -10.11
N GLY A 323 -41.98 43.03 -9.56
CA GLY A 323 -41.40 43.95 -8.56
C GLY A 323 -42.20 44.12 -7.26
N HIS A 324 -42.89 43.09 -6.78
CA HIS A 324 -43.56 43.11 -5.49
C HIS A 324 -43.19 41.91 -4.62
N MET A 325 -42.69 42.19 -3.41
CA MET A 325 -42.50 41.19 -2.36
C MET A 325 -43.85 40.87 -1.71
N LEU A 326 -44.24 39.60 -1.73
CA LEU A 326 -45.41 39.10 -0.99
C LEU A 326 -44.96 38.62 0.39
N ASN A 327 -45.30 39.42 1.40
CA ASN A 327 -45.42 38.98 2.78
C ASN A 327 -46.80 38.34 2.93
N ASP A 328 -46.87 37.06 3.29
CA ASP A 328 -48.13 36.44 3.69
C ASP A 328 -48.12 36.09 5.18
N GLN A 329 -48.95 36.81 5.92
CA GLN A 329 -49.37 36.51 7.29
C GLN A 329 -50.89 36.36 7.28
N SER A 330 -51.40 35.18 7.67
CA SER A 330 -52.72 35.08 8.31
C SER A 330 -52.91 33.78 9.13
N THR A 331 -52.74 33.92 10.46
CA THR A 331 -53.61 33.49 11.59
C THR A 331 -54.29 32.11 11.64
N ILE A 332 -54.08 31.40 12.77
CA ILE A 332 -55.04 30.87 13.81
C ILE A 332 -54.18 30.14 14.88
N ASP A 333 -53.80 30.76 16.00
CA ASP A 333 -54.43 30.80 17.35
C ASP A 333 -54.22 29.55 18.26
N GLY A 334 -53.69 29.76 19.49
CA GLY A 334 -53.80 28.77 20.59
C GLY A 334 -52.58 28.41 21.49
N SER A 335 -51.99 29.38 22.20
CA SER A 335 -51.38 29.30 23.56
C SER A 335 -50.36 28.20 23.96
N LEU A 336 -49.12 28.60 24.27
CA LEU A 336 -48.55 28.65 25.64
C LEU A 336 -47.14 29.29 25.63
N GLU A 337 -47.07 30.48 26.25
CA GLU A 337 -45.96 31.23 26.87
C GLU A 337 -44.52 31.07 26.33
N ASN A 338 -44.08 32.12 25.62
CA ASN A 338 -42.70 32.48 25.34
C ASN A 338 -42.06 33.14 26.58
N GLU A 339 -40.85 32.71 26.94
CA GLU A 339 -39.78 33.65 27.30
C GLU A 339 -38.92 33.86 26.05
N GLU A 340 -39.02 35.04 25.46
CA GLU A 340 -38.14 35.51 24.40
C GLU A 340 -36.73 35.74 24.95
N VAL A 341 -35.72 35.12 24.33
CA VAL A 341 -34.37 35.68 24.30
C VAL A 341 -33.96 35.93 22.86
N ASP A 342 -33.73 37.22 22.65
CA ASP A 342 -33.28 37.98 21.49
C ASP A 342 -32.20 37.29 20.64
N LEU A 343 -32.55 37.01 19.38
CA LEU A 343 -31.66 36.62 18.30
C LEU A 343 -30.90 37.86 17.80
N SER A 344 -29.69 38.06 18.31
CA SER A 344 -28.66 38.78 17.57
C SER A 344 -27.35 37.98 17.55
N SER A 345 -26.95 37.65 16.32
CA SER A 345 -25.60 37.24 15.90
C SER A 345 -24.94 36.07 16.63
N GLU A 346 -25.01 34.86 16.06
CA GLU A 346 -23.88 33.93 16.04
C GLU A 346 -24.08 32.88 14.94
N GLY A 347 -23.67 33.24 13.72
CA GLY A 347 -23.36 32.25 12.70
C GLY A 347 -22.07 31.54 13.11
N ILE A 348 -22.15 30.26 13.45
CA ILE A 348 -20.99 29.45 13.82
C ILE A 348 -20.47 28.72 12.58
N ALA A 349 -19.22 28.99 12.23
CA ALA A 349 -18.55 28.51 11.04
C ALA A 349 -17.83 27.17 11.27
N VAL A 350 -18.11 26.19 10.40
CA VAL A 350 -17.32 24.97 10.08
C VAL A 350 -15.87 25.28 9.66
N ASP A 351 -15.05 25.71 10.61
CA ASP A 351 -13.59 25.87 10.47
C ASP A 351 -12.82 25.19 11.62
N ARG A 352 -13.50 24.31 12.38
CA ARG A 352 -12.95 23.68 13.60
C ARG A 352 -12.15 22.39 13.41
N TRP A 353 -11.99 21.89 12.17
CA TRP A 353 -11.25 20.64 11.90
C TRP A 353 -9.83 20.87 11.40
N VAL A 354 -9.07 21.69 12.12
CA VAL A 354 -7.60 21.64 12.22
C VAL A 354 -7.36 21.82 13.70
N TYR A 355 -6.63 20.91 14.34
CA TYR A 355 -6.14 20.98 15.72
C TYR A 355 -6.28 22.39 16.29
N THR A 356 -7.42 22.66 16.93
CA THR A 356 -7.82 24.05 17.09
C THR A 356 -6.78 24.71 17.97
N ALA A 357 -6.27 25.85 17.49
CA ALA A 357 -5.48 26.77 18.27
C ALA A 357 -6.14 27.11 19.61
N THR A 358 -7.44 26.79 19.80
CA THR A 358 -8.17 26.86 21.06
C THR A 358 -7.83 25.75 22.06
N HIS A 359 -7.44 24.52 21.69
CA HIS A 359 -6.95 23.53 22.67
C HIS A 359 -5.55 23.92 23.16
N LEU A 360 -4.69 24.40 22.26
CA LEU A 360 -3.41 24.99 22.67
C LEU A 360 -3.63 26.26 23.51
N GLN A 361 -4.59 27.12 23.16
CA GLN A 361 -4.91 28.31 23.95
C GLN A 361 -5.56 27.96 25.30
N ARG A 362 -6.45 26.97 25.37
CA ARG A 362 -7.12 26.48 26.59
C ARG A 362 -6.15 25.73 27.50
N PHE A 363 -5.20 24.99 26.94
CA PHE A 363 -4.06 24.40 27.65
C PHE A 363 -3.05 25.46 28.12
N LEU A 364 -2.77 26.48 27.31
CA LEU A 364 -1.96 27.64 27.69
C LEU A 364 -2.67 28.50 28.76
N ASP A 365 -4.00 28.59 28.71
CA ASP A 365 -4.85 29.29 29.67
C ASP A 365 -5.02 28.45 30.96
N GLU A 366 -5.04 27.12 30.88
CA GLU A 366 -4.99 26.21 32.04
C GLU A 366 -3.63 26.24 32.74
N ILE A 367 -2.53 26.29 31.98
CA ILE A 367 -1.19 26.55 32.51
C ILE A 367 -1.10 27.97 33.09
N SER A 368 -1.82 28.94 32.51
CA SER A 368 -1.91 30.31 33.03
C SER A 368 -2.84 30.43 34.25
N ARG A 369 -3.80 29.51 34.42
CA ARG A 369 -4.78 29.48 35.54
C ARG A 369 -4.32 28.60 36.71
N LYS A 370 -3.41 27.64 36.52
CA LYS A 370 -2.76 26.87 37.60
C LYS A 370 -1.66 27.65 38.35
N GLY A 371 -1.90 28.94 38.56
CA GLY A 371 -1.15 29.78 39.50
C GLY A 371 -1.80 29.78 40.89
N GLY A 372 -2.02 28.60 41.47
CA GLY A 372 -2.65 28.44 42.79
C GLY A 372 -1.84 27.49 43.68
N SER A 373 -0.96 28.09 44.49
CA SER A 373 -0.29 27.56 45.70
C SER A 373 -0.03 26.04 45.82
N GLY A 374 1.22 25.62 45.57
CA GLY A 374 1.67 24.30 46.03
C GLY A 374 2.92 23.69 45.38
N GLY A 375 4.02 24.44 45.27
CA GLY A 375 5.40 23.93 45.18
C GLY A 375 5.81 22.95 44.07
N GLN A 376 6.53 23.43 43.05
CA GLN A 376 7.76 22.79 42.55
C GLN A 376 8.60 23.78 41.73
N GLN A 377 9.91 23.54 41.72
CA GLN A 377 10.99 24.46 41.34
C GLN A 377 10.97 24.90 39.87
N SER A 378 11.43 26.14 39.64
CA SER A 378 11.54 26.79 38.33
C SER A 378 12.73 26.25 37.53
N LEU A 379 12.50 25.95 36.25
CA LEU A 379 13.55 26.04 35.22
C LEU A 379 13.27 27.25 34.30
N LYS A 380 13.67 28.42 34.79
CA LYS A 380 13.79 29.65 34.00
C LYS A 380 14.95 29.53 33.01
N GLY A 381 14.61 29.50 31.73
CA GLY A 381 15.48 29.76 30.59
C GLY A 381 14.67 30.14 29.35
N ALA A 382 13.55 30.83 29.59
CA ALA A 382 12.49 31.06 28.63
C ALA A 382 12.82 32.20 27.65
N GLY A 383 13.33 31.84 26.47
CA GLY A 383 12.98 32.55 25.24
C GLY A 383 11.70 31.95 24.67
N ARG A 384 10.54 32.26 25.29
CA ARG A 384 9.22 31.86 24.76
C ARG A 384 9.13 32.29 23.30
N VAL A 385 9.00 31.35 22.37
CA VAL A 385 8.51 31.66 21.03
C VAL A 385 7.11 32.24 21.24
N LYS A 386 6.90 33.50 20.80
CA LYS A 386 5.60 34.16 20.97
C LYS A 386 4.54 33.26 20.32
N PRO A 387 3.38 32.99 20.96
CA PRO A 387 2.29 32.22 20.36
C PRO A 387 1.91 32.70 18.95
N ALA A 388 2.10 33.99 18.66
CA ALA A 388 1.96 34.57 17.33
C ALA A 388 2.89 33.96 16.25
N VAL A 389 4.09 33.50 16.60
CA VAL A 389 5.07 32.88 15.67
C VAL A 389 4.69 31.43 15.38
N VAL A 390 4.21 30.69 16.38
CA VAL A 390 3.66 29.34 16.19
C VAL A 390 2.38 29.42 15.36
N ARG A 391 1.48 30.34 15.71
CA ARG A 391 0.26 30.65 14.97
C ARG A 391 0.58 31.05 13.53
N LYS A 392 1.57 31.92 13.31
CA LYS A 392 2.04 32.29 11.97
C LYS A 392 2.64 31.12 11.20
N ARG A 393 3.42 30.23 11.83
CA ARG A 393 4.06 29.11 11.13
C ARG A 393 3.08 27.97 10.82
N CYS A 394 2.13 27.70 11.72
CA CYS A 394 0.99 26.84 11.42
C CYS A 394 0.12 27.48 10.34
N GLN A 395 -0.12 28.79 10.39
CA GLN A 395 -0.83 29.53 9.34
C GLN A 395 -0.06 29.53 8.01
N ASP A 396 1.27 29.58 8.00
CA ASP A 396 2.12 29.51 6.80
C ASP A 396 2.14 28.09 6.21
N ILE A 397 2.11 27.04 7.04
CA ILE A 397 1.94 25.63 6.61
C ILE A 397 0.53 25.42 6.08
N LEU A 398 -0.47 25.92 6.80
CA LEU A 398 -1.86 25.88 6.38
C LEU A 398 -2.03 26.65 5.07
N LEU A 399 -1.48 27.86 4.91
CA LEU A 399 -1.48 28.67 3.69
C LEU A 399 -0.72 28.01 2.54
N SER A 400 0.43 27.37 2.81
CA SER A 400 1.17 26.60 1.80
C SER A 400 0.48 25.30 1.41
N GLU A 401 -0.42 24.80 2.27
CA GLU A 401 -1.33 23.68 2.03
C GLU A 401 -2.74 24.12 1.59
N GLY A 402 -2.96 25.42 1.32
CA GLY A 402 -4.22 25.96 0.75
C GLY A 402 -5.29 26.49 1.73
N PHE A 403 -4.98 26.65 3.00
CA PHE A 403 -5.88 27.26 3.96
C PHE A 403 -5.73 28.78 3.94
N ASP A 404 -6.70 29.49 3.36
CA ASP A 404 -6.80 30.94 3.41
C ASP A 404 -7.89 31.37 4.42
N PRO A 405 -7.52 31.99 5.55
CA PRO A 405 -8.48 32.49 6.54
C PRO A 405 -9.19 33.78 6.10
N SER A 406 -8.84 34.39 4.96
CA SER A 406 -9.33 35.70 4.54
C SER A 406 -10.45 35.67 3.48
N GLY A 407 -10.81 34.52 2.91
CA GLY A 407 -11.98 34.34 2.04
C GLY A 407 -11.99 35.13 0.72
N GLU A 408 -11.00 35.99 0.46
CA GLU A 408 -10.99 36.89 -0.68
C GLU A 408 -10.03 36.39 -1.78
N ASN A 409 -10.63 35.72 -2.78
CA ASN A 409 -10.08 35.47 -4.11
C ASN A 409 -8.81 34.59 -4.23
N LYS A 410 -9.02 33.29 -4.44
CA LYS A 410 -8.25 32.41 -5.35
C LYS A 410 -9.00 31.10 -5.61
N LYS A 411 -8.64 30.39 -6.70
CA LYS A 411 -9.25 29.12 -7.15
C LYS A 411 -9.55 28.18 -5.96
N PRO A 412 -10.71 27.49 -5.93
CA PRO A 412 -10.94 26.43 -4.95
C PRO A 412 -9.78 25.43 -5.04
N LEU A 413 -9.12 25.17 -3.92
CA LEU A 413 -8.08 24.15 -3.90
C LEU A 413 -8.71 22.80 -4.14
N SER A 414 -8.16 22.13 -5.13
CA SER A 414 -8.55 20.76 -5.44
C SER A 414 -7.76 19.82 -4.52
N MET A 415 -8.29 18.61 -4.32
CA MET A 415 -7.51 17.51 -3.75
C MET A 415 -6.20 17.23 -4.54
N GLU A 416 -6.08 17.81 -5.73
CA GLU A 416 -4.92 17.77 -6.60
C GLU A 416 -3.72 18.60 -6.13
N ASP A 417 -3.93 19.58 -5.25
CA ASP A 417 -2.88 20.50 -4.81
C ASP A 417 -2.06 19.95 -3.62
N PHE A 418 -2.47 18.82 -3.03
CA PHE A 418 -1.78 18.20 -1.90
C PHE A 418 -0.54 17.40 -2.33
N VAL A 419 0.62 17.75 -1.76
CA VAL A 419 1.92 17.15 -2.09
C VAL A 419 2.16 15.88 -1.24
N GLU A 420 2.58 14.78 -1.91
CA GLU A 420 3.05 13.55 -1.25
C GLU A 420 4.26 13.86 -0.34
N TRP A 421 4.29 13.28 0.86
CA TRP A 421 5.41 13.49 1.79
C TRP A 421 6.68 12.81 1.27
N ASP A 422 7.81 13.51 1.41
CA ASP A 422 9.12 13.00 1.00
C ASP A 422 9.51 11.74 1.83
N PRO A 423 10.10 10.68 1.21
CA PRO A 423 10.48 9.46 1.90
C PRO A 423 11.43 9.66 3.09
N VAL A 424 12.32 10.66 3.04
CA VAL A 424 13.23 10.98 4.15
C VAL A 424 12.43 11.55 5.33
N LEU A 425 11.44 12.41 5.06
CA LEU A 425 10.53 12.93 6.08
C LEU A 425 9.71 11.82 6.72
N LYS A 426 9.15 10.91 5.91
CA LYS A 426 8.39 9.74 6.37
C LYS A 426 9.20 8.89 7.35
N VAL A 427 10.43 8.54 6.97
CA VAL A 427 11.30 7.70 7.82
C VAL A 427 11.70 8.40 9.11
N LYS A 428 11.97 9.71 9.06
CA LYS A 428 12.30 10.47 10.27
C LYS A 428 11.13 10.56 11.24
N LEU A 429 9.92 10.84 10.73
CA LEU A 429 8.68 10.86 11.50
C LEU A 429 8.37 9.48 12.09
N GLY A 430 8.43 8.43 11.27
CA GLY A 430 8.20 7.06 11.70
C GLY A 430 9.20 6.62 12.77
N ALA A 431 10.49 6.93 12.60
CA ALA A 431 11.52 6.61 13.60
C ALA A 431 11.32 7.36 14.91
N SER A 432 10.87 8.62 14.91
CA SER A 432 10.53 9.32 16.15
C SER A 432 9.35 8.70 16.89
N LEU A 433 8.33 8.24 16.15
CA LEU A 433 7.16 7.59 16.75
C LEU A 433 7.49 6.19 17.26
N ILE A 434 8.36 5.43 16.58
CA ILE A 434 8.87 4.15 17.09
C ILE A 434 9.67 4.38 18.38
N ARG A 435 10.42 5.48 18.51
CA ARG A 435 11.10 5.80 19.77
C ARG A 435 10.10 5.99 20.91
N LEU A 436 9.07 6.81 20.70
CA LEU A 436 8.00 7.00 21.68
C LEU A 436 7.29 5.68 22.02
N LEU A 437 7.07 4.82 21.02
CA LEU A 437 6.53 3.48 21.21
C LEU A 437 7.42 2.66 22.15
N LEU A 438 8.73 2.58 21.89
CA LEU A 438 9.67 1.80 22.70
C LEU A 438 9.76 2.32 24.15
N ASP A 439 9.66 3.64 24.34
CA ASP A 439 9.83 4.28 25.65
C ASP A 439 8.55 4.21 26.53
N HIS A 440 7.36 4.13 25.91
CA HIS A 440 6.06 4.32 26.58
C HIS A 440 5.07 3.16 26.38
N THR A 441 5.55 1.96 26.05
CA THR A 441 4.67 0.78 25.98
C THR A 441 5.24 -0.36 26.81
N THR A 442 4.39 -0.85 27.72
CA THR A 442 4.76 -1.94 28.63
C THR A 442 3.74 -3.06 28.60
N PHE A 443 4.17 -4.26 28.99
CA PHE A 443 3.34 -5.45 29.07
C PHE A 443 3.51 -6.10 30.44
N SER A 444 2.39 -6.39 31.10
CA SER A 444 2.34 -7.12 32.36
C SER A 444 1.79 -8.51 32.10
N SER A 445 2.64 -9.51 32.29
CA SER A 445 2.30 -10.91 32.13
C SER A 445 1.33 -11.42 33.21
N ASP A 446 0.31 -12.19 32.80
CA ASP A 446 -0.60 -12.88 33.73
C ASP A 446 0.10 -14.06 34.44
N SER A 447 1.18 -14.60 33.86
CA SER A 447 1.93 -15.73 34.42
C SER A 447 2.94 -15.32 35.51
N ASN A 448 3.31 -14.03 35.60
CA ASN A 448 4.16 -13.47 36.66
C ASN A 448 3.47 -12.33 37.44
N ARG A 449 2.35 -12.63 38.11
CA ARG A 449 1.66 -11.67 39.01
C ARG A 449 2.61 -11.15 40.10
N GLY A 450 3.05 -9.89 39.97
CA GLY A 450 3.92 -9.19 40.93
C GLY A 450 5.30 -8.80 40.40
N SER A 451 5.63 -9.14 39.15
CA SER A 451 6.82 -8.62 38.46
C SER A 451 6.57 -7.20 37.92
N PRO A 452 7.60 -6.33 37.85
CA PRO A 452 7.46 -5.02 37.23
C PRO A 452 7.11 -5.15 35.74
N PRO A 453 6.32 -4.23 35.17
CA PRO A 453 5.94 -4.26 33.76
C PRO A 453 7.18 -4.24 32.86
N GLU A 454 7.22 -5.15 31.89
CA GLU A 454 8.33 -5.27 30.92
C GLU A 454 8.04 -4.47 29.65
N PRO A 455 9.05 -4.12 28.83
CA PRO A 455 8.81 -3.39 27.58
C PRO A 455 7.99 -4.24 26.61
N ALA A 456 6.89 -3.68 26.09
CA ALA A 456 6.06 -4.40 25.12
C ALA A 456 6.78 -4.59 23.77
N PHE A 457 7.60 -3.62 23.39
CA PHE A 457 8.43 -3.66 22.18
C PHE A 457 9.91 -3.51 22.54
N SER A 458 10.76 -4.21 21.79
CA SER A 458 12.21 -4.22 21.97
C SER A 458 12.91 -3.98 20.63
N TYR A 459 14.03 -3.24 20.67
CA TYR A 459 14.86 -3.00 19.50
C TYR A 459 16.14 -3.84 19.57
N ALA A 460 16.45 -4.55 18.48
CA ALA A 460 17.66 -5.35 18.35
C ALA A 460 18.32 -5.17 16.98
N ARG A 461 19.66 -5.07 16.94
CA ARG A 461 20.42 -5.16 15.68
C ARG A 461 20.82 -6.61 15.43
N LYS A 462 20.31 -7.17 14.34
CA LYS A 462 20.61 -8.55 13.94
C LYS A 462 21.46 -8.55 12.66
N LYS A 463 22.43 -9.46 12.61
CA LYS A 463 23.25 -9.68 11.41
C LYS A 463 22.43 -10.49 10.40
N THR A 464 22.25 -9.94 9.20
CA THR A 464 21.55 -10.59 8.09
C THR A 464 22.55 -10.82 6.95
N GLY A 465 22.86 -12.09 6.67
CA GLY A 465 23.91 -12.48 5.72
C GLY A 465 25.32 -12.20 6.24
N GLU A 466 26.31 -12.27 5.35
CA GLU A 466 27.73 -12.26 5.74
C GLU A 466 28.23 -10.92 6.30
N MET A 467 27.62 -9.77 5.93
CA MET A 467 28.15 -8.43 6.26
C MET A 467 27.14 -7.29 6.53
N LYS A 468 25.83 -7.54 6.65
CA LYS A 468 24.84 -6.46 6.88
C LYS A 468 24.19 -6.57 8.26
N PHE A 469 24.18 -5.46 9.00
CA PHE A 469 23.39 -5.33 10.23
C PHE A 469 22.11 -4.57 9.91
N ASN A 470 20.97 -5.15 10.27
CA ASN A 470 19.68 -4.49 10.18
C ASN A 470 19.08 -4.39 11.59
N GLY A 471 18.52 -3.22 11.93
CA GLY A 471 17.74 -3.07 13.15
C GLY A 471 16.31 -3.57 12.97
N PHE A 472 15.83 -4.30 13.97
CA PHE A 472 14.49 -4.87 14.05
C PHE A 472 13.81 -4.40 15.32
N VAL A 473 12.49 -4.25 15.26
CA VAL A 473 11.61 -4.05 16.42
C VAL A 473 10.79 -5.32 16.59
N SER A 474 10.96 -5.98 17.73
CA SER A 474 10.22 -7.20 18.12
C SER A 474 9.25 -6.89 19.24
N ILE A 475 8.17 -7.65 19.31
CA ILE A 475 7.20 -7.59 20.40
C ILE A 475 7.52 -8.66 21.46
N HIS A 476 7.11 -8.43 22.70
CA HIS A 476 7.29 -9.35 23.81
C HIS A 476 6.74 -10.76 23.47
N PRO A 477 7.45 -11.87 23.75
CA PRO A 477 7.07 -13.21 23.28
C PRO A 477 5.68 -13.70 23.74
N GLU A 478 5.30 -13.43 24.98
CA GLU A 478 3.97 -13.81 25.50
C GLU A 478 2.87 -12.95 24.86
N LEU A 479 3.17 -11.68 24.59
CA LEU A 479 2.25 -10.79 23.89
C LEU A 479 2.13 -11.16 22.41
N LEU A 480 3.20 -11.64 21.78
CA LEU A 480 3.17 -12.22 20.43
C LEU A 480 2.27 -13.46 20.39
N HIS A 481 2.36 -14.33 21.39
CA HIS A 481 1.55 -15.53 21.47
C HIS A 481 0.06 -15.20 21.66
N LEU A 482 -0.24 -14.26 22.56
CA LEU A 482 -1.59 -13.72 22.73
C LEU A 482 -2.09 -13.04 21.45
N ALA A 483 -1.27 -12.22 20.81
CA ALA A 483 -1.60 -11.54 19.56
C ALA A 483 -1.92 -12.54 18.47
N THR A 484 -1.06 -13.54 18.28
CA THR A 484 -1.25 -14.58 17.27
C THR A 484 -2.51 -15.39 17.54
N THR A 485 -2.83 -15.68 18.80
CA THR A 485 -4.01 -16.47 19.18
C THR A 485 -5.30 -15.66 19.03
N ASP A 486 -5.31 -14.41 19.52
CA ASP A 486 -6.42 -13.47 19.39
C ASP A 486 -6.64 -13.08 17.92
N GLU A 487 -5.57 -12.89 17.13
CA GLU A 487 -5.62 -12.68 15.68
C GLU A 487 -6.29 -13.85 14.95
N ILE A 488 -6.13 -15.08 15.45
CA ILE A 488 -6.69 -16.31 14.91
C ILE A 488 -8.16 -16.54 15.36
N SER A 489 -8.66 -15.73 16.30
CA SER A 489 -10.03 -15.80 16.77
C SER A 489 -11.04 -15.16 15.80
N SER A 490 -12.25 -15.73 15.73
CA SER A 490 -13.33 -15.26 14.85
C SER A 490 -13.85 -13.86 15.20
N ASP A 491 -13.52 -13.35 16.39
CA ASP A 491 -13.97 -12.07 16.94
C ASP A 491 -12.86 -11.00 16.96
N SER A 492 -11.80 -11.25 16.17
CA SER A 492 -10.64 -10.39 16.03
C SER A 492 -11.00 -9.04 15.42
N THR A 493 -11.04 -8.01 16.27
CA THR A 493 -11.06 -6.57 15.89
C THR A 493 -9.66 -6.08 15.48
N PHE A 494 -8.69 -6.99 15.36
CA PHE A 494 -7.31 -6.69 15.04
C PHE A 494 -7.19 -6.15 13.62
N ILE A 495 -6.62 -4.96 13.48
CA ILE A 495 -6.42 -4.28 12.19
C ILE A 495 -4.96 -4.47 11.78
N PRO A 496 -4.65 -5.24 10.71
CA PRO A 496 -3.27 -5.40 10.28
C PRO A 496 -2.63 -4.11 9.70
N PRO A 497 -1.31 -4.04 9.43
CA PRO A 497 -0.62 -2.77 9.14
C PRO A 497 -0.60 -2.44 7.65
N ARG A 498 -0.46 -3.48 6.81
CA ARG A 498 -0.83 -3.42 5.39
C ARG A 498 -2.30 -3.12 5.21
N ALA A 499 -3.07 -3.42 6.24
CA ALA A 499 -4.43 -2.97 6.36
C ALA A 499 -4.42 -1.44 6.51
N MET A 500 -3.91 -0.76 7.54
CA MET A 500 -4.10 0.70 7.69
C MET A 500 -3.85 1.65 6.48
N ALA A 501 -2.94 1.34 5.54
CA ALA A 501 -2.79 2.13 4.30
C ALA A 501 -3.69 1.65 3.13
N ASN A 502 -4.05 0.36 3.06
CA ASN A 502 -4.90 -0.23 2.00
C ASN A 502 -6.29 -0.70 2.49
N THR A 503 -6.63 -0.65 3.79
CA THR A 503 -7.93 -1.02 4.39
C THR A 503 -8.97 0.03 4.19
N LYS A 504 -8.57 1.25 3.84
CA LYS A 504 -9.53 2.24 3.38
C LYS A 504 -10.14 1.78 2.04
N CYS A 505 -9.36 1.10 1.21
CA CYS A 505 -9.84 0.55 -0.06
C CYS A 505 -10.57 -0.79 0.17
N GLN A 506 -11.81 -0.73 0.63
CA GLN A 506 -12.74 -1.88 0.73
C GLN A 506 -13.60 -2.00 -0.53
N PRO A 507 -14.32 -3.11 -0.75
CA PRO A 507 -15.40 -3.14 -1.73
C PRO A 507 -16.40 -2.01 -1.46
N MET A 508 -17.07 -1.53 -2.50
CA MET A 508 -18.05 -0.44 -2.41
C MET A 508 -19.47 -1.01 -2.35
N VAL A 509 -20.38 -0.34 -1.67
CA VAL A 509 -21.83 -0.71 -1.61
C VAL A 509 -22.69 0.12 -2.56
N VAL A 510 -22.03 0.97 -3.36
CA VAL A 510 -22.61 1.75 -4.47
C VAL A 510 -21.68 1.64 -5.68
N PRO A 511 -22.19 1.86 -6.91
CA PRO A 511 -21.36 1.87 -8.10
C PRO A 511 -20.16 2.82 -7.96
N PRO A 512 -18.94 2.43 -8.39
CA PRO A 512 -17.77 3.28 -8.29
C PRO A 512 -17.93 4.54 -9.12
N LYS A 513 -17.27 5.61 -8.69
CA LYS A 513 -17.20 6.84 -9.49
C LYS A 513 -16.48 6.56 -10.80
N ASP A 514 -17.14 6.88 -11.90
CA ASP A 514 -16.57 6.73 -13.24
C ASP A 514 -15.24 7.50 -13.38
N TRP A 515 -14.24 6.82 -13.93
CA TRP A 515 -13.02 7.44 -14.42
C TRP A 515 -13.36 8.39 -15.57
N THR A 516 -13.10 9.67 -15.36
CA THR A 516 -13.25 10.74 -16.37
C THR A 516 -11.90 11.35 -16.73
N ASP A 517 -10.95 11.31 -15.80
CA ASP A 517 -9.56 11.66 -15.98
C ASP A 517 -8.65 10.77 -15.09
N VAL A 518 -7.34 11.01 -15.10
CA VAL A 518 -6.34 10.24 -14.34
C VAL A 518 -6.50 10.39 -12.81
N LYS A 519 -7.25 11.39 -12.34
CA LYS A 519 -7.37 11.79 -10.93
C LYS A 519 -8.79 11.65 -10.37
N GLY A 520 -9.82 11.58 -11.22
CA GLY A 520 -11.23 11.51 -10.88
C GLY A 520 -11.85 10.19 -11.33
N GLY A 521 -11.89 9.22 -10.41
CA GLY A 521 -12.56 7.93 -10.56
C GLY A 521 -12.22 6.96 -9.41
N GLY A 522 -12.95 5.86 -9.32
CA GLY A 522 -12.82 4.86 -8.26
C GLY A 522 -13.78 5.12 -7.09
N TYR A 523 -13.25 5.58 -5.95
CA TYR A 523 -14.03 5.82 -4.74
C TYR A 523 -14.68 7.23 -4.71
N GLU A 524 -15.58 7.47 -3.76
CA GLU A 524 -16.27 8.75 -3.60
C GLU A 524 -15.39 9.83 -2.94
N ILE A 525 -14.62 9.44 -1.92
CA ILE A 525 -13.72 10.31 -1.14
C ILE A 525 -12.27 9.84 -1.29
N LEU A 526 -12.01 8.53 -1.25
CA LEU A 526 -10.65 8.01 -1.26
C LEU A 526 -9.99 8.21 -2.63
N LYS A 527 -8.84 8.89 -2.62
CA LYS A 527 -8.05 9.05 -3.83
C LYS A 527 -7.23 7.80 -4.11
N VAL A 528 -7.44 7.23 -5.28
CA VAL A 528 -6.67 6.10 -5.79
C VAL A 528 -5.98 6.51 -7.08
N ASP A 529 -4.73 6.09 -7.25
CA ASP A 529 -4.01 6.35 -8.50
C ASP A 529 -4.65 5.52 -9.63
N PHE A 530 -5.02 6.19 -10.73
CA PHE A 530 -5.47 5.51 -11.97
C PHE A 530 -4.44 4.49 -12.46
N MET A 531 -3.14 4.82 -12.37
CA MET A 531 -2.05 3.94 -12.78
C MET A 531 -1.09 3.68 -11.62
N ARG A 532 -0.75 2.41 -11.39
CA ARG A 532 0.25 1.96 -10.40
C ARG A 532 1.68 2.29 -10.86
N THR A 533 2.05 3.57 -10.78
CA THR A 533 3.30 4.14 -11.34
C THR A 533 4.57 3.94 -10.50
N ARG A 534 4.46 3.37 -9.29
CA ARG A 534 5.61 3.20 -8.36
C ARG A 534 6.45 4.48 -8.20
N HIS A 535 5.79 5.64 -8.13
CA HIS A 535 6.41 6.97 -8.03
C HIS A 535 7.28 7.41 -9.23
N CYS A 536 7.16 6.77 -10.40
CA CYS A 536 7.80 7.23 -11.63
C CYS A 536 7.10 8.50 -12.16
N LYS A 537 7.78 9.64 -12.07
CA LYS A 537 7.25 10.94 -12.51
C LYS A 537 7.00 10.96 -14.02
N THR A 538 7.88 10.34 -14.79
CA THR A 538 7.80 10.21 -16.25
C THR A 538 6.52 9.48 -16.67
N GLN A 539 6.13 8.43 -15.93
CA GLN A 539 4.86 7.74 -16.16
C GLN A 539 3.67 8.64 -15.83
N LYS A 540 3.70 9.31 -14.66
CA LYS A 540 2.65 10.25 -14.23
C LYS A 540 2.46 11.40 -15.25
N ASP A 541 3.55 11.92 -15.81
CA ASP A 541 3.50 12.98 -16.82
C ASP A 541 3.03 12.47 -18.19
N ALA A 542 3.37 11.23 -18.55
CA ALA A 542 2.93 10.62 -19.81
C ALA A 542 1.41 10.41 -19.84
N ILE A 543 0.82 9.86 -18.78
CA ILE A 543 -0.63 9.60 -18.71
C ILE A 543 -1.46 10.89 -18.67
N ARG A 544 -0.94 11.97 -18.09
CA ARG A 544 -1.65 13.27 -18.03
C ARG A 544 -1.86 13.92 -19.38
N ASN A 545 -1.03 13.57 -20.37
CA ASN A 545 -1.05 14.17 -21.71
C ASN A 545 -1.54 13.19 -22.79
N ALA A 546 -2.02 12.01 -22.40
CA ALA A 546 -2.49 10.98 -23.32
C ALA A 546 -4.02 10.93 -23.39
N ASP A 547 -4.56 10.50 -24.53
CA ASP A 547 -5.98 10.13 -24.63
C ASP A 547 -6.17 8.73 -24.03
N LEU A 548 -6.88 8.68 -22.91
CA LEU A 548 -7.17 7.47 -22.13
C LEU A 548 -8.65 7.10 -22.16
N SER A 549 -9.45 7.73 -23.03
CA SER A 549 -10.90 7.57 -23.09
C SER A 549 -11.36 6.11 -23.24
N THR A 550 -10.66 5.32 -24.06
CA THR A 550 -10.92 3.88 -24.24
C THR A 550 -10.71 3.11 -22.94
N VAL A 551 -9.62 3.40 -22.21
CA VAL A 551 -9.30 2.69 -20.97
C VAL A 551 -10.27 3.08 -19.86
N PHE A 552 -10.62 4.36 -19.75
CA PHE A 552 -11.63 4.82 -18.80
C PHE A 552 -12.96 4.09 -19.01
N LYS A 553 -13.45 3.99 -20.25
CA LYS A 553 -14.67 3.22 -20.57
C LYS A 553 -14.57 1.77 -20.11
N GLY A 554 -13.45 1.10 -20.42
CA GLY A 554 -13.23 -0.29 -20.01
C GLY A 554 -13.20 -0.47 -18.48
N LEU A 555 -12.53 0.42 -17.75
CA LEU A 555 -12.49 0.37 -16.29
C LEU A 555 -13.83 0.67 -15.63
N ASN A 556 -14.58 1.66 -16.15
CA ASN A 556 -15.90 2.02 -15.65
C ASN A 556 -16.86 0.85 -15.81
N MET A 557 -16.83 0.19 -16.97
CA MET A 557 -17.61 -1.02 -17.19
C MET A 557 -17.24 -2.13 -16.19
N LEU A 558 -15.94 -2.43 -16.01
CA LEU A 558 -15.49 -3.46 -15.07
C LEU A 558 -15.88 -3.13 -13.62
N GLY A 559 -15.82 -1.85 -13.24
CA GLY A 559 -16.14 -1.39 -11.90
C GLY A 559 -17.64 -1.37 -11.59
N ASN A 560 -18.47 -1.15 -12.60
CA ASN A 560 -19.93 -1.08 -12.47
C ASN A 560 -20.62 -2.45 -12.51
N ILE A 561 -19.89 -3.55 -12.59
CA ILE A 561 -20.47 -4.90 -12.45
C ILE A 561 -20.85 -5.13 -10.98
N PRO A 562 -22.14 -5.38 -10.67
CA PRO A 562 -22.58 -5.64 -9.31
C PRO A 562 -22.31 -7.10 -8.92
N TRP A 563 -21.68 -7.30 -7.76
CA TRP A 563 -21.37 -8.60 -7.16
C TRP A 563 -22.15 -8.82 -5.87
N ALA A 564 -22.28 -10.07 -5.45
CA ALA A 564 -22.85 -10.47 -4.17
C ALA A 564 -22.01 -11.59 -3.54
N ILE A 565 -22.05 -11.69 -2.21
CA ILE A 565 -21.34 -12.72 -1.46
C ILE A 565 -22.09 -14.05 -1.55
N ASN A 566 -21.37 -15.12 -1.91
CA ASN A 566 -21.92 -16.48 -1.91
C ASN A 566 -21.97 -17.04 -0.50
N HIS A 567 -23.14 -16.97 0.14
CA HIS A 567 -23.35 -17.45 1.51
C HIS A 567 -23.01 -18.93 1.69
N LYS A 568 -23.37 -19.81 0.74
CA LYS A 568 -23.13 -21.26 0.86
C LYS A 568 -21.63 -21.57 0.91
N VAL A 569 -20.86 -20.89 0.08
CA VAL A 569 -19.39 -21.02 0.07
C VAL A 569 -18.77 -20.40 1.31
N LEU A 570 -19.29 -19.25 1.77
CA LEU A 570 -18.82 -18.61 2.99
C LEU A 570 -19.01 -19.52 4.20
N ASP A 571 -20.18 -20.13 4.35
CA ASP A 571 -20.48 -21.08 5.44
C ASP A 571 -19.54 -22.30 5.40
N ALA A 572 -19.30 -22.86 4.21
CA ALA A 572 -18.37 -23.97 4.04
C ALA A 572 -16.92 -23.57 4.37
N ALA A 573 -16.47 -22.40 3.93
CA ALA A 573 -15.14 -21.89 4.22
C ALA A 573 -14.93 -21.59 5.71
N GLU A 574 -15.94 -21.03 6.38
CA GLU A 574 -15.93 -20.81 7.83
C GLU A 574 -15.85 -22.13 8.59
N LYS A 575 -16.64 -23.13 8.18
CA LYS A 575 -16.57 -24.46 8.77
C LYS A 575 -15.20 -25.12 8.57
N CYS A 576 -14.60 -25.03 7.39
CA CYS A 576 -13.22 -25.51 7.17
C CYS A 576 -12.24 -24.83 8.13
N TRP A 577 -12.38 -23.52 8.34
CA TRP A 577 -11.52 -22.76 9.25
C TRP A 577 -11.72 -23.13 10.72
N GLU A 578 -12.96 -23.38 11.15
CA GLU A 578 -13.31 -23.75 12.53
C GLU A 578 -12.89 -25.19 12.86
N ASP A 579 -13.14 -26.12 11.95
CA ASP A 579 -12.81 -27.54 12.10
C ASP A 579 -11.32 -27.85 11.83
N GLY A 580 -10.54 -26.84 11.41
CA GLY A 580 -9.12 -26.98 11.11
C GLY A 580 -8.81 -27.79 9.85
N ILE A 581 -9.74 -27.85 8.91
CA ILE A 581 -9.62 -28.55 7.63
C ILE A 581 -8.80 -27.66 6.69
N SER A 582 -7.58 -28.10 6.35
CA SER A 582 -6.73 -27.42 5.38
C SER A 582 -7.25 -27.72 3.97
N LEU A 583 -7.75 -26.70 3.27
CA LEU A 583 -8.32 -26.83 1.92
C LEU A 583 -8.10 -25.55 1.11
N GLY A 584 -7.52 -25.68 -0.09
CA GLY A 584 -7.22 -24.55 -0.96
C GLY A 584 -6.44 -23.46 -0.23
N ASP A 585 -7.03 -22.27 -0.11
CA ASP A 585 -6.44 -21.12 0.59
C ASP A 585 -6.59 -21.11 2.11
N ILE A 586 -7.25 -22.12 2.67
CA ILE A 586 -7.44 -22.27 4.12
C ILE A 586 -6.27 -23.09 4.65
N PRO A 587 -5.30 -22.46 5.36
CA PRO A 587 -4.12 -23.16 5.85
C PRO A 587 -4.39 -23.95 7.12
N SER A 588 -3.53 -24.93 7.41
CA SER A 588 -3.52 -25.65 8.69
C SER A 588 -3.40 -24.68 9.88
N ARG A 589 -4.19 -24.90 10.93
CA ARG A 589 -4.11 -24.19 12.22
C ARG A 589 -2.95 -24.65 13.10
N VAL A 590 -2.34 -25.80 12.77
CA VAL A 590 -1.28 -26.43 13.57
C VAL A 590 0.06 -26.17 12.90
N ASP A 591 1.04 -25.76 13.69
CA ASP A 591 2.43 -25.53 13.25
C ASP A 591 3.16 -26.86 13.02
N PHE A 592 4.14 -26.84 12.12
CA PHE A 592 5.07 -27.96 11.94
C PHE A 592 5.96 -28.11 13.16
N GLU A 593 6.25 -29.36 13.55
CA GLU A 593 7.23 -29.65 14.59
C GLU A 593 8.62 -29.18 14.13
N VAL A 594 9.22 -28.27 14.89
CA VAL A 594 10.55 -27.74 14.60
C VAL A 594 11.60 -28.67 15.21
N PRO A 595 12.51 -29.26 14.40
CA PRO A 595 13.62 -30.06 14.94
C PRO A 595 14.44 -29.26 15.94
N PRO A 596 15.02 -29.85 16.99
CA PRO A 596 15.82 -29.10 17.96
C PRO A 596 17.04 -28.46 17.29
N LEU A 597 17.42 -27.26 17.75
CA LEU A 597 18.64 -26.61 17.29
C LEU A 597 19.84 -27.48 17.72
N PRO A 598 20.74 -27.87 16.79
CA PRO A 598 21.90 -28.69 17.15
C PRO A 598 22.83 -27.93 18.10
N GLU A 599 23.48 -28.65 19.02
CA GLU A 599 24.46 -28.05 19.92
C GLU A 599 25.63 -27.44 19.11
N PRO A 600 26.17 -26.27 19.53
CA PRO A 600 27.37 -25.69 18.91
C PRO A 600 28.53 -26.67 18.97
N MET A 601 29.33 -26.75 17.91
CA MET A 601 30.50 -27.63 17.90
C MET A 601 31.62 -26.93 18.65
N ASP A 602 32.34 -27.67 19.49
CA ASP A 602 33.52 -27.14 20.17
C ASP A 602 34.55 -26.66 19.14
N TYR A 603 35.21 -25.54 19.44
CA TYR A 603 36.25 -24.99 18.58
C TYR A 603 37.45 -25.94 18.56
N VAL A 604 37.81 -26.43 17.37
CA VAL A 604 39.00 -27.24 17.13
C VAL A 604 39.84 -26.56 16.05
N ASP A 605 41.15 -26.41 16.28
CA ASP A 605 42.06 -25.85 15.27
C ASP A 605 42.24 -26.85 14.13
N TYR A 606 41.62 -26.57 12.97
CA TYR A 606 41.61 -27.44 11.79
C TYR A 606 43.01 -27.85 11.31
N HIS A 607 44.01 -26.96 11.47
CA HIS A 607 45.38 -27.22 11.03
C HIS A 607 46.18 -28.09 12.02
N SER A 608 45.66 -28.28 13.24
CA SER A 608 46.26 -29.14 14.27
C SER A 608 45.80 -30.60 14.19
N LEU A 609 44.81 -30.90 13.34
CA LEU A 609 44.22 -32.23 13.15
C LEU A 609 44.97 -33.06 12.10
N SER A 610 45.01 -34.38 12.29
CA SER A 610 45.49 -35.31 11.26
C SER A 610 44.56 -35.36 10.04
N GLU A 611 45.03 -35.86 8.88
CA GLU A 611 44.22 -35.93 7.66
C GLU A 611 42.92 -36.74 7.81
N GLU A 612 42.89 -37.75 8.69
CA GLU A 612 41.68 -38.53 8.99
C GLU A 612 40.72 -37.76 9.91
N GLU A 613 41.23 -37.06 10.91
CA GLU A 613 40.44 -36.22 11.82
C GLU A 613 39.86 -35.00 11.11
N GLN A 614 40.59 -34.42 10.14
CA GLN A 614 40.08 -33.35 9.28
C GLN A 614 38.87 -33.80 8.47
N LYS A 615 38.86 -35.03 7.94
CA LYS A 615 37.70 -35.59 7.20
C LYS A 615 36.49 -35.77 8.12
N LEU A 616 36.69 -36.37 9.30
CA LEU A 616 35.64 -36.53 10.31
C LEU A 616 35.08 -35.19 10.79
N HIS A 617 35.94 -34.17 10.98
CA HIS A 617 35.52 -32.84 11.37
C HIS A 617 34.69 -32.14 10.26
N ILE A 618 35.08 -32.28 8.99
CA ILE A 618 34.30 -31.77 7.85
C ILE A 618 32.92 -32.46 7.78
N GLU A 619 32.86 -33.77 8.00
CA GLU A 619 31.62 -34.53 7.99
C GLU A 619 30.69 -34.12 9.15
N ALA A 620 31.25 -33.96 10.35
CA ALA A 620 30.52 -33.45 11.50
C ALA A 620 30.02 -32.01 11.27
N PHE A 621 30.85 -31.15 10.68
CA PHE A 621 30.47 -29.75 10.38
C PHE A 621 29.36 -29.68 9.35
N LYS A 622 29.41 -30.52 8.30
CA LYS A 622 28.32 -30.66 7.32
C LYS A 622 27.03 -31.08 8.03
N LYS A 623 27.06 -32.18 8.80
CA LYS A 623 25.88 -32.67 9.52
C LYS A 623 25.28 -31.62 10.46
N GLN A 624 26.10 -30.84 11.15
CA GLN A 624 25.64 -29.76 12.02
C GLN A 624 25.04 -28.60 11.21
N LYS A 625 25.68 -28.20 10.11
CA LYS A 625 25.18 -27.17 9.20
C LYS A 625 23.83 -27.58 8.60
N ASP A 626 23.70 -28.85 8.20
CA ASP A 626 22.48 -29.40 7.62
C ASP A 626 21.36 -29.42 8.67
N ALA A 627 21.64 -29.90 9.89
CA ALA A 627 20.68 -29.85 11.00
C ALA A 627 20.26 -28.42 11.36
N THR A 628 21.19 -27.46 11.34
CA THR A 628 20.90 -26.04 11.58
C THR A 628 20.03 -25.47 10.46
N THR A 629 20.34 -25.81 9.21
CA THR A 629 19.58 -25.38 8.03
C THR A 629 18.16 -25.94 8.06
N LYS A 630 18.01 -27.22 8.41
CA LYS A 630 16.71 -27.89 8.60
C LYS A 630 15.89 -27.21 9.70
N HIS A 631 16.49 -26.95 10.87
CA HIS A 631 15.83 -26.18 11.94
C HIS A 631 15.29 -24.83 11.44
N LEU A 632 16.14 -24.05 10.75
CA LEU A 632 15.76 -22.74 10.21
C LEU A 632 14.69 -22.84 9.10
N ARG A 633 14.74 -23.88 8.27
CA ARG A 633 13.73 -24.16 7.23
C ARG A 633 12.35 -24.43 7.86
N PHE A 634 12.26 -25.28 8.87
CA PHE A 634 10.99 -25.56 9.56
C PHE A 634 10.44 -24.33 10.29
N LYS A 635 11.31 -23.50 10.87
CA LYS A 635 10.91 -22.19 11.39
C LYS A 635 10.34 -21.28 10.31
N GLN A 636 11.00 -21.19 9.15
CA GLN A 636 10.51 -20.41 8.02
C GLN A 636 9.14 -20.93 7.52
N LYS A 637 8.95 -22.26 7.45
CA LYS A 637 7.66 -22.86 7.09
C LYS A 637 6.54 -22.45 8.06
N ASN A 638 6.81 -22.39 9.37
CA ASN A 638 5.82 -21.92 10.36
C ASN A 638 5.52 -20.43 10.23
N MET A 639 6.52 -19.60 9.92
CA MET A 639 6.31 -18.17 9.63
C MET A 639 5.45 -17.96 8.38
N ASP A 640 5.73 -18.70 7.31
CA ASP A 640 4.96 -18.64 6.07
C ASP A 640 3.51 -19.12 6.31
N LEU A 641 3.33 -20.19 7.08
CA LEU A 641 2.02 -20.73 7.47
C LEU A 641 1.20 -19.72 8.27
N HIS A 642 1.82 -19.00 9.21
CA HIS A 642 1.16 -17.92 9.93
C HIS A 642 0.74 -16.77 9.01
N SER A 643 1.60 -16.37 8.08
CA SER A 643 1.25 -15.33 7.09
C SER A 643 0.03 -15.74 6.25
N LEU A 644 -0.03 -17.01 5.85
CA LEU A 644 -1.19 -17.59 5.15
C LEU A 644 -2.46 -17.52 6.01
N ARG A 645 -2.37 -17.86 7.31
CA ARG A 645 -3.52 -17.79 8.25
C ARG A 645 -4.08 -16.38 8.32
N CYS A 646 -3.22 -15.38 8.55
CA CYS A 646 -3.63 -13.98 8.58
C CYS A 646 -4.29 -13.56 7.25
N SER A 647 -3.74 -13.99 6.11
CA SER A 647 -4.32 -13.68 4.80
C SER A 647 -5.69 -14.34 4.59
N ALA A 648 -5.88 -15.59 5.03
CA ALA A 648 -7.15 -16.29 4.91
C ALA A 648 -8.24 -15.61 5.75
N MET A 649 -7.91 -15.23 6.98
CA MET A 649 -8.84 -14.53 7.87
C MET A 649 -9.25 -13.16 7.35
N LEU A 650 -8.32 -12.41 6.75
CA LEU A 650 -8.66 -11.13 6.14
C LEU A 650 -9.68 -11.28 5.00
N LYS A 651 -9.57 -12.34 4.20
CA LYS A 651 -10.55 -12.65 3.15
C LYS A 651 -11.90 -13.00 3.74
N LEU A 652 -11.94 -13.88 4.75
CA LEU A 652 -13.18 -14.30 5.41
C LEU A 652 -13.88 -13.15 6.14
N ASN A 653 -13.14 -12.34 6.91
CA ASN A 653 -13.71 -11.19 7.62
C ASN A 653 -14.24 -10.12 6.66
N GLN A 654 -13.58 -9.91 5.52
CA GLN A 654 -14.07 -9.02 4.48
C GLN A 654 -15.36 -9.55 3.84
N ALA A 655 -15.45 -10.85 3.55
CA ALA A 655 -16.66 -11.46 3.03
C ALA A 655 -17.81 -11.40 4.06
N LYS A 656 -17.55 -11.72 5.34
CA LYS A 656 -18.50 -11.58 6.44
C LYS A 656 -19.06 -10.17 6.57
N LYS A 657 -18.18 -9.16 6.48
CA LYS A 657 -18.58 -7.74 6.58
C LYS A 657 -19.53 -7.34 5.46
N PHE A 658 -19.37 -7.92 4.26
CA PHE A 658 -20.15 -7.55 3.08
C PHE A 658 -21.29 -8.52 2.75
N LYS A 659 -21.50 -9.55 3.57
CA LYS A 659 -22.42 -10.65 3.26
C LYS A 659 -23.89 -10.21 3.11
N ASP A 660 -24.31 -9.20 3.85
CA ASP A 660 -25.71 -8.79 3.93
C ASP A 660 -26.06 -7.68 2.89
N PHE A 661 -25.10 -7.24 2.08
CA PHE A 661 -25.35 -6.29 1.00
C PHE A 661 -25.83 -7.02 -0.27
N GLU A 662 -26.90 -6.50 -0.87
CA GLU A 662 -27.44 -7.00 -2.14
C GLU A 662 -26.45 -6.81 -3.30
N GLU A 663 -25.73 -5.70 -3.31
CA GLU A 663 -24.79 -5.33 -4.37
C GLU A 663 -23.49 -4.80 -3.78
N VAL A 664 -22.38 -5.31 -4.29
CA VAL A 664 -21.02 -4.95 -3.94
C VAL A 664 -20.23 -4.68 -5.22
N PHE A 665 -19.47 -3.60 -5.24
CA PHE A 665 -18.72 -3.16 -6.41
C PHE A 665 -17.23 -3.08 -6.12
N PHE A 666 -16.42 -3.17 -7.18
CA PHE A 666 -14.97 -3.11 -7.08
C PHE A 666 -14.43 -1.99 -7.97
N PRO A 667 -13.90 -0.89 -7.44
CA PRO A 667 -13.20 0.08 -8.26
C PRO A 667 -11.93 -0.56 -8.86
N TYR A 668 -11.63 -0.24 -10.12
CA TYR A 668 -10.43 -0.73 -10.83
C TYR A 668 -9.42 0.38 -11.07
N ASN A 669 -8.14 0.00 -11.10
CA ASN A 669 -7.05 0.80 -11.65
C ASN A 669 -6.19 -0.05 -12.59
N VAL A 670 -5.21 0.57 -13.26
CA VAL A 670 -4.30 -0.14 -14.16
C VAL A 670 -2.86 -0.18 -13.66
N ASP A 671 -2.10 -1.18 -14.08
CA ASP A 671 -0.65 -1.09 -14.03
C ASP A 671 -0.07 -0.26 -15.18
N PHE A 672 1.26 -0.08 -15.19
CA PHE A 672 1.92 0.71 -16.24
C PHE A 672 1.86 0.10 -17.64
N ARG A 673 1.36 -1.15 -17.78
CA ARG A 673 1.20 -1.87 -19.05
C ARG A 673 -0.25 -1.80 -19.55
N GLY A 674 -1.18 -1.36 -18.70
CA GLY A 674 -2.61 -1.27 -18.98
C GLY A 674 -3.46 -2.40 -18.40
N ARG A 675 -2.87 -3.35 -17.65
CA ARG A 675 -3.64 -4.44 -17.04
C ARG A 675 -4.52 -3.89 -15.94
N ALA A 676 -5.81 -4.18 -15.98
CA ALA A 676 -6.77 -3.77 -14.96
C ALA A 676 -6.65 -4.64 -13.70
N TYR A 677 -6.80 -4.01 -12.55
CA TYR A 677 -6.80 -4.64 -11.24
C TYR A 677 -7.86 -3.99 -10.34
N PRO A 678 -8.65 -4.78 -9.60
CA PRO A 678 -9.41 -4.25 -8.48
C PRO A 678 -8.48 -3.52 -7.50
N VAL A 679 -8.95 -2.41 -6.96
CA VAL A 679 -8.25 -1.66 -5.92
C VAL A 679 -8.32 -2.36 -4.57
N PRO A 680 -9.46 -2.94 -4.14
CA PRO A 680 -9.52 -3.68 -2.87
C PRO A 680 -8.52 -4.84 -2.80
N PRO A 681 -7.67 -4.93 -1.76
CA PRO A 681 -6.53 -5.86 -1.74
C PRO A 681 -6.86 -7.25 -1.19
N HIS A 682 -7.93 -7.40 -0.40
CA HIS A 682 -8.19 -8.61 0.38
C HIS A 682 -9.21 -9.54 -0.30
N LEU A 683 -10.41 -9.02 -0.58
CA LEU A 683 -11.45 -9.72 -1.33
C LEU A 683 -11.57 -9.06 -2.69
N SER A 684 -11.31 -9.81 -3.75
CA SER A 684 -11.55 -9.39 -5.13
C SER A 684 -11.52 -10.59 -6.07
N ILE A 685 -12.06 -10.44 -7.28
CA ILE A 685 -12.08 -11.51 -8.29
C ILE A 685 -10.69 -11.96 -8.77
N VAL A 686 -9.68 -11.08 -8.66
CA VAL A 686 -8.28 -11.40 -9.02
C VAL A 686 -7.59 -12.21 -7.91
N GLY A 687 -8.29 -12.42 -6.79
CA GLY A 687 -7.84 -13.25 -5.70
C GLY A 687 -7.73 -14.73 -6.06
N SER A 688 -7.51 -15.52 -5.02
CA SER A 688 -7.37 -16.97 -5.07
C SER A 688 -8.73 -17.68 -5.20
N ASP A 689 -8.74 -19.01 -5.32
CA ASP A 689 -9.96 -19.83 -5.49
C ASP A 689 -11.07 -19.43 -4.50
N LEU A 690 -10.74 -19.31 -3.21
CA LEU A 690 -11.70 -18.90 -2.19
C LEU A 690 -12.31 -17.53 -2.48
N CYS A 691 -11.51 -16.52 -2.86
CA CYS A 691 -12.01 -15.18 -3.17
C CYS A 691 -12.96 -15.19 -4.37
N ARG A 692 -12.67 -16.01 -5.38
CA ARG A 692 -13.47 -16.15 -6.59
C ARG A 692 -14.79 -16.82 -6.30
N ALA A 693 -14.77 -17.92 -5.55
CA ALA A 693 -15.96 -18.67 -5.15
C ALA A 693 -16.91 -17.90 -4.23
N LEU A 694 -16.36 -17.00 -3.41
CA LEU A 694 -17.13 -16.10 -2.55
C LEU A 694 -17.90 -15.02 -3.32
N LEU A 695 -17.62 -14.80 -4.60
CA LEU A 695 -18.21 -13.73 -5.40
C LEU A 695 -19.08 -14.29 -6.52
N THR A 696 -20.33 -13.84 -6.58
CA THR A 696 -21.28 -14.12 -7.67
C THR A 696 -21.82 -12.81 -8.23
N PHE A 697 -22.40 -12.79 -9.43
CA PHE A 697 -23.07 -11.58 -9.92
C PHE A 697 -24.32 -11.30 -9.08
N ALA A 698 -24.55 -10.05 -8.70
CA ALA A 698 -25.73 -9.72 -7.90
C ALA A 698 -27.04 -9.92 -8.69
N THR A 699 -27.01 -9.64 -9.99
CA THR A 699 -28.15 -9.81 -10.89
C THR A 699 -28.11 -11.19 -11.55
N PRO A 700 -29.06 -12.11 -11.24
CA PRO A 700 -29.10 -13.40 -11.90
C PRO A 700 -29.74 -13.31 -13.29
N LYS A 701 -29.36 -14.23 -14.18
CA LYS A 701 -29.96 -14.40 -15.52
C LYS A 701 -30.46 -15.83 -15.71
N PRO A 702 -31.53 -16.07 -16.51
CA PRO A 702 -31.94 -17.42 -16.86
C PRO A 702 -30.81 -18.14 -17.61
N LEU A 703 -30.57 -19.43 -17.31
CA LEU A 703 -29.51 -20.21 -17.97
C LEU A 703 -29.69 -20.32 -19.49
N GLY A 704 -30.93 -20.28 -19.97
CA GLY A 704 -31.25 -20.53 -21.36
C GLY A 704 -30.90 -21.97 -21.79
N PRO A 705 -30.92 -22.26 -23.10
CA PRO A 705 -30.83 -23.63 -23.60
C PRO A 705 -29.46 -24.28 -23.36
N ASN A 706 -28.39 -23.49 -23.37
CA ASN A 706 -27.00 -23.99 -23.25
C ASN A 706 -26.34 -23.64 -21.91
N GLY A 707 -26.96 -22.83 -21.04
CA GLY A 707 -26.32 -22.41 -19.79
C GLY A 707 -26.00 -23.57 -18.85
N LEU A 708 -26.88 -24.58 -18.75
CA LEU A 708 -26.60 -25.78 -17.96
C LEU A 708 -25.41 -26.58 -18.53
N LYS A 709 -25.26 -26.64 -19.86
CA LYS A 709 -24.09 -27.27 -20.49
C LYS A 709 -22.81 -26.54 -20.09
N TRP A 710 -22.81 -25.20 -20.12
CA TRP A 710 -21.64 -24.40 -19.74
C TRP A 710 -21.30 -24.49 -18.25
N LEU A 711 -22.29 -24.62 -17.36
CA LEU A 711 -22.05 -24.92 -15.94
C LEU A 711 -21.36 -26.29 -15.75
N LYS A 712 -21.79 -27.33 -16.49
CA LYS A 712 -21.14 -28.65 -16.45
C LYS A 712 -19.71 -28.56 -16.98
N VAL A 713 -19.49 -27.90 -18.12
CA VAL A 713 -18.15 -27.64 -18.65
C VAL A 713 -17.27 -26.91 -17.63
N HIS A 714 -17.83 -25.91 -16.95
CA HIS A 714 -17.12 -25.15 -15.91
C HIS A 714 -16.69 -26.04 -14.74
N LEU A 715 -17.58 -26.91 -14.22
CA LEU A 715 -17.21 -27.86 -13.17
C LEU A 715 -16.10 -28.83 -13.61
N ALA A 716 -16.16 -29.31 -14.85
CA ALA A 716 -15.10 -30.17 -15.39
C ALA A 716 -13.75 -29.44 -15.50
N ASN A 717 -13.74 -28.15 -15.83
CA ASN A 717 -12.52 -27.34 -15.84
C ASN A 717 -11.93 -27.22 -14.43
N LEU A 718 -12.76 -26.94 -13.43
CA LEU A 718 -12.37 -26.84 -12.02
C LEU A 718 -11.91 -28.19 -11.43
N ALA A 719 -12.31 -29.31 -12.04
CA ALA A 719 -11.86 -30.65 -11.72
C ALA A 719 -10.55 -31.07 -12.42
N GLY A 720 -9.94 -30.18 -13.23
CA GLY A 720 -8.73 -30.49 -14.00
C GLY A 720 -8.99 -31.31 -15.28
N ALA A 721 -10.25 -31.51 -15.69
CA ALA A 721 -10.63 -32.22 -16.91
C ALA A 721 -10.71 -31.28 -18.15
N ASP A 722 -9.90 -30.21 -18.16
CA ASP A 722 -9.88 -29.13 -19.15
C ASP A 722 -9.23 -29.50 -20.51
N LYS A 723 -9.00 -30.79 -20.77
CA LYS A 723 -8.34 -31.29 -22.00
C LYS A 723 -9.25 -32.08 -22.92
N MET A 724 -10.51 -32.26 -22.53
CA MET A 724 -11.53 -32.90 -23.35
C MET A 724 -12.25 -31.87 -24.23
N SER A 725 -12.96 -32.33 -25.25
CA SER A 725 -13.94 -31.49 -25.95
C SER A 725 -15.00 -30.95 -24.99
N PHE A 726 -15.70 -29.87 -25.33
CA PHE A 726 -16.75 -29.31 -24.46
C PHE A 726 -17.86 -30.33 -24.16
N GLU A 727 -18.19 -31.20 -25.12
CA GLU A 727 -19.11 -32.32 -24.93
C GLU A 727 -18.55 -33.35 -23.95
N GLY A 728 -17.26 -33.70 -24.07
CA GLY A 728 -16.60 -34.60 -23.13
C GLY A 728 -16.54 -34.04 -21.71
N ARG A 729 -16.30 -32.74 -21.57
CA ARG A 729 -16.33 -32.02 -20.28
C ARG A 729 -17.74 -32.02 -19.67
N ALA A 730 -18.77 -31.76 -20.46
CA ALA A 730 -20.15 -31.84 -19.97
C ALA A 730 -20.53 -33.28 -19.55
N GLN A 731 -20.06 -34.29 -20.29
CA GLN A 731 -20.28 -35.69 -19.95
C GLN A 731 -19.54 -36.10 -18.66
N PHE A 732 -18.32 -35.61 -18.43
CA PHE A 732 -17.59 -35.86 -17.19
C PHE A 732 -18.41 -35.45 -15.96
N THR A 733 -19.09 -34.30 -16.01
CA THR A 733 -19.97 -33.88 -14.92
C THR A 733 -21.20 -34.76 -14.79
N GLU A 734 -21.79 -35.19 -15.90
CA GLU A 734 -22.92 -36.13 -15.90
C GLU A 734 -22.55 -37.47 -15.26
N ASP A 735 -21.38 -38.01 -15.61
CA ASP A 735 -20.85 -39.27 -15.07
C ASP A 735 -20.56 -39.18 -13.55
N ASN A 736 -20.33 -37.96 -13.04
CA ASN A 736 -20.08 -37.68 -11.63
C ASN A 736 -21.29 -37.06 -10.90
N MET A 737 -22.50 -37.08 -11.48
CA MET A 737 -23.67 -36.39 -10.92
C MET A 737 -24.00 -36.83 -9.48
N ASP A 738 -23.79 -38.11 -9.13
CA ASP A 738 -23.96 -38.62 -7.77
C ASP A 738 -23.00 -37.94 -6.77
N ASN A 739 -21.76 -37.70 -7.18
CA ASN A 739 -20.77 -36.98 -6.37
C ASN A 739 -21.13 -35.49 -6.26
N VAL A 740 -21.62 -34.89 -7.35
CA VAL A 740 -22.09 -33.50 -7.36
C VAL A 740 -23.25 -33.31 -6.39
N ARG A 741 -24.23 -34.22 -6.40
CA ARG A 741 -25.37 -34.17 -5.48
C ARG A 741 -24.94 -34.41 -4.03
N ALA A 742 -24.06 -35.37 -3.79
CA ALA A 742 -23.50 -35.62 -2.46
C ALA A 742 -22.77 -34.39 -1.90
N ALA A 743 -22.00 -33.67 -2.73
CA ALA A 743 -21.31 -32.45 -2.32
C ALA A 743 -22.27 -31.31 -1.95
N VAL A 744 -23.48 -31.26 -2.52
CA VAL A 744 -24.51 -30.26 -2.21
C VAL A 744 -25.31 -30.64 -0.95
N ASP A 745 -25.68 -31.91 -0.82
CA ASP A 745 -26.51 -32.40 0.27
C ASP A 745 -25.75 -32.42 1.62
N ASP A 746 -24.50 -32.85 1.62
CA ASP A 746 -23.60 -32.82 2.78
C ASP A 746 -22.14 -32.62 2.36
N PRO A 747 -21.67 -31.36 2.22
CA PRO A 747 -20.30 -31.06 1.80
C PRO A 747 -19.22 -31.66 2.71
N PHE A 748 -19.53 -31.97 3.97
CA PHE A 748 -18.57 -32.51 4.94
C PHE A 748 -18.87 -33.96 5.35
N GLY A 749 -19.72 -34.65 4.57
CA GLY A 749 -20.06 -36.06 4.78
C GLY A 749 -18.93 -37.02 4.38
N GLU A 750 -19.25 -38.30 4.22
CA GLU A 750 -18.26 -39.32 3.84
C GLU A 750 -17.66 -39.09 2.44
N ASN A 751 -18.39 -38.40 1.54
CA ASN A 751 -17.93 -38.12 0.19
C ASN A 751 -17.16 -36.80 0.12
N ASN A 752 -15.83 -36.88 0.13
CA ASN A 752 -14.94 -35.72 0.00
C ASN A 752 -14.52 -35.39 -1.46
N TRP A 753 -15.32 -35.78 -2.45
CA TRP A 753 -14.98 -35.60 -3.86
C TRP A 753 -14.69 -34.14 -4.24
N TRP A 754 -15.54 -33.20 -3.84
CA TRP A 754 -15.38 -31.79 -4.19
C TRP A 754 -14.10 -31.17 -3.57
N MET A 755 -13.64 -31.69 -2.43
CA MET A 755 -12.40 -31.24 -1.78
C MET A 755 -11.13 -31.66 -2.54
N LYS A 756 -11.25 -32.58 -3.51
CA LYS A 756 -10.14 -33.09 -4.33
C LYS A 756 -10.05 -32.42 -5.71
N LEU A 757 -10.94 -31.48 -6.00
CA LEU A 757 -10.90 -30.69 -7.24
C LEU A 757 -9.68 -29.76 -7.22
N ASP A 758 -9.22 -29.33 -8.38
CA ASP A 758 -8.10 -28.38 -8.50
C ASP A 758 -8.46 -27.03 -7.86
N ASP A 759 -9.71 -26.58 -8.07
CA ASP A 759 -10.31 -25.36 -7.51
C ASP A 759 -11.57 -25.72 -6.68
N PRO A 760 -11.40 -26.17 -5.42
CA PRO A 760 -12.46 -26.81 -4.65
C PRO A 760 -13.63 -25.88 -4.30
N PHE A 761 -13.38 -24.60 -3.95
CA PHE A 761 -14.46 -23.71 -3.53
C PHE A 761 -15.31 -23.25 -4.72
N GLN A 762 -14.68 -22.91 -5.86
CA GLN A 762 -15.42 -22.65 -7.10
C GLN A 762 -16.17 -23.90 -7.57
N GLY A 763 -15.57 -25.08 -7.37
CA GLY A 763 -16.20 -26.37 -7.65
C GLY A 763 -17.48 -26.57 -6.84
N LEU A 764 -17.43 -26.34 -5.53
CA LEU A 764 -18.59 -26.41 -4.65
C LEU A 764 -19.69 -25.40 -5.04
N ALA A 765 -19.29 -24.16 -5.37
CA ALA A 765 -20.22 -23.14 -5.86
C ALA A 765 -20.95 -23.61 -7.13
N THR A 766 -20.22 -24.22 -8.06
CA THR A 766 -20.77 -24.76 -9.32
C THR A 766 -21.67 -25.97 -9.08
N CYS A 767 -21.30 -26.87 -8.17
CA CYS A 767 -22.14 -28.00 -7.77
C CYS A 767 -23.51 -27.54 -7.27
N HIS A 768 -23.56 -26.49 -6.43
CA HIS A 768 -24.81 -25.92 -5.96
C HIS A 768 -25.70 -25.42 -7.10
N GLU A 769 -25.15 -24.68 -8.07
CA GLU A 769 -25.94 -24.16 -9.19
C GLU A 769 -26.45 -25.26 -10.12
N ILE A 770 -25.64 -26.30 -10.39
CA ILE A 770 -26.05 -27.45 -11.21
C ILE A 770 -27.24 -28.17 -10.57
N ILE A 771 -27.16 -28.48 -9.28
CA ILE A 771 -28.24 -29.21 -8.58
C ILE A 771 -29.49 -28.34 -8.45
N ASN A 772 -29.36 -27.05 -8.11
CA ASN A 772 -30.53 -26.15 -8.03
C ASN A 772 -31.22 -26.01 -9.40
N ALA A 773 -30.45 -25.92 -10.48
CA ALA A 773 -31.00 -25.85 -11.83
C ALA A 773 -31.77 -27.13 -12.20
N ILE A 774 -31.23 -28.31 -11.89
CA ILE A 774 -31.89 -29.60 -12.14
C ILE A 774 -33.16 -29.76 -11.27
N ASP A 775 -33.05 -29.45 -9.97
CA ASP A 775 -34.14 -29.61 -9.01
C ASP A 775 -35.28 -28.58 -9.21
N SER A 776 -35.02 -27.49 -9.93
CA SER A 776 -36.06 -26.53 -10.35
C SER A 776 -37.12 -27.16 -11.27
N GLY A 777 -36.79 -28.26 -11.94
CA GLY A 777 -37.63 -28.92 -12.95
C GLY A 777 -37.66 -28.23 -14.31
N ASP A 778 -37.13 -27.01 -14.41
CA ASP A 778 -37.00 -26.22 -15.65
C ASP A 778 -35.64 -25.50 -15.69
N PRO A 779 -34.55 -26.23 -16.03
CA PRO A 779 -33.21 -25.68 -15.98
C PRO A 779 -32.98 -24.46 -16.87
N GLU A 780 -33.71 -24.33 -17.99
CA GLU A 780 -33.52 -23.21 -18.93
C GLU A 780 -33.94 -21.87 -18.32
N ASN A 781 -34.98 -21.86 -17.48
CA ASN A 781 -35.49 -20.66 -16.83
C ASN A 781 -34.95 -20.46 -15.40
N TYR A 782 -34.11 -21.37 -14.91
CA TYR A 782 -33.43 -21.21 -13.63
C TYR A 782 -32.53 -19.97 -13.65
N LEU A 783 -32.73 -19.08 -12.67
CA LEU A 783 -31.98 -17.84 -12.52
C LEU A 783 -30.64 -18.12 -11.83
N CYS A 784 -29.55 -18.03 -12.60
CA CYS A 784 -28.20 -18.29 -12.12
C CYS A 784 -27.38 -16.98 -12.05
N SER A 785 -26.65 -16.80 -10.96
CA SER A 785 -25.75 -15.67 -10.70
C SER A 785 -24.26 -16.03 -10.82
N LEU A 786 -23.92 -17.31 -10.94
CA LEU A 786 -22.54 -17.76 -10.93
C LEU A 786 -21.85 -17.38 -12.25
N PRO A 787 -20.69 -16.70 -12.21
CA PRO A 787 -19.90 -16.46 -13.40
C PRO A 787 -19.26 -17.75 -13.90
N VAL A 788 -19.24 -17.97 -15.22
CA VAL A 788 -18.45 -19.02 -15.86
C VAL A 788 -17.26 -18.39 -16.54
N HIS A 789 -16.07 -18.95 -16.34
CA HIS A 789 -14.83 -18.43 -16.89
C HIS A 789 -14.28 -19.22 -18.09
N MET A 790 -13.80 -18.46 -19.07
CA MET A 790 -13.10 -18.96 -20.25
C MET A 790 -11.64 -18.50 -20.19
N ASP A 791 -10.69 -19.43 -20.14
CA ASP A 791 -9.26 -19.14 -19.97
C ASP A 791 -8.49 -19.23 -21.30
N GLY A 792 -7.58 -18.29 -21.55
CA GLY A 792 -6.73 -18.32 -22.74
C GLY A 792 -5.74 -19.50 -22.76
N SER A 793 -5.67 -20.20 -23.89
CA SER A 793 -4.73 -21.32 -24.11
C SER A 793 -3.28 -20.82 -24.25
N CYS A 794 -2.62 -20.53 -23.11
CA CYS A 794 -1.29 -19.90 -23.06
C CYS A 794 -1.25 -18.54 -23.79
N ASN A 795 -1.99 -17.57 -23.24
CA ASN A 795 -2.27 -16.29 -23.90
C ASN A 795 -1.02 -15.56 -24.44
N GLY A 796 0.11 -15.61 -23.72
CA GLY A 796 1.37 -15.03 -24.19
C GLY A 796 1.87 -15.61 -25.52
N LEU A 797 1.75 -16.93 -25.72
CA LEU A 797 2.09 -17.57 -27.01
C LEU A 797 1.03 -17.30 -28.07
N GLN A 798 -0.25 -17.19 -27.72
CA GLN A 798 -1.31 -16.79 -28.66
C GLN A 798 -1.00 -15.43 -29.27
N HIS A 799 -0.64 -14.46 -28.42
CA HIS A 799 -0.24 -13.13 -28.87
C HIS A 799 1.01 -13.14 -29.75
N TYR A 800 2.04 -13.94 -29.41
CA TYR A 800 3.23 -14.06 -30.27
C TYR A 800 2.95 -14.74 -31.61
N ALA A 801 2.15 -15.81 -31.61
CA ALA A 801 1.76 -16.50 -32.83
C ALA A 801 0.96 -15.58 -33.76
N ALA A 802 0.08 -14.75 -33.21
CA ALA A 802 -0.65 -13.74 -33.98
C ALA A 802 0.24 -12.59 -34.48
N LEU A 803 1.20 -12.11 -33.66
CA LEU A 803 2.17 -11.09 -34.09
C LEU A 803 3.06 -11.56 -35.24
N GLY A 804 3.59 -12.77 -35.13
CA GLY A 804 4.49 -13.37 -36.13
C GLY A 804 3.76 -14.06 -37.28
N ARG A 805 2.42 -14.18 -37.22
CA ARG A 805 1.60 -15.04 -38.10
C ARG A 805 2.15 -16.47 -38.21
N ASP A 806 2.58 -17.03 -37.09
CA ASP A 806 3.17 -18.38 -36.99
C ASP A 806 2.06 -19.44 -36.94
N ARG A 807 1.86 -20.18 -38.03
CA ARG A 807 0.78 -21.16 -38.15
C ARG A 807 0.99 -22.39 -37.27
N ASP A 808 2.21 -22.91 -37.20
CA ASP A 808 2.52 -24.07 -36.35
C ASP A 808 2.42 -23.71 -34.87
N GLY A 809 2.94 -22.53 -34.51
CA GLY A 809 2.76 -21.95 -33.17
C GLY A 809 1.29 -21.74 -32.84
N GLY A 810 0.52 -21.15 -33.75
CA GLY A 810 -0.91 -20.87 -33.60
C GLY A 810 -1.75 -22.13 -33.42
N LYS A 811 -1.47 -23.20 -34.17
CA LYS A 811 -2.12 -24.50 -33.98
C LYS A 811 -1.86 -25.07 -32.58
N ALA A 812 -0.64 -24.96 -32.07
CA ALA A 812 -0.29 -25.46 -30.74
C ALA A 812 -0.96 -24.72 -29.58
N VAL A 813 -1.49 -23.52 -29.84
CA VAL A 813 -2.18 -22.66 -28.85
C VAL A 813 -3.63 -22.34 -29.24
N ASN A 814 -4.23 -23.23 -30.03
CA ASN A 814 -5.65 -23.19 -30.39
C ASN A 814 -6.14 -21.94 -31.15
N LEU A 815 -5.26 -21.28 -31.91
CA LEU A 815 -5.67 -20.23 -32.86
C LEU A 815 -6.29 -20.81 -34.15
N CYS A 816 -6.14 -22.10 -34.38
CA CYS A 816 -6.67 -22.79 -35.55
C CYS A 816 -7.72 -23.83 -35.14
N ILE A 817 -8.59 -24.20 -36.07
CA ILE A 817 -9.62 -25.22 -35.88
C ILE A 817 -8.97 -26.57 -35.53
N ALA A 818 -9.46 -27.21 -34.48
CA ALA A 818 -9.10 -28.55 -34.05
C ALA A 818 -10.33 -29.25 -33.46
N ASP A 819 -10.38 -30.58 -33.57
CA ASP A 819 -11.46 -31.40 -33.00
C ASP A 819 -11.35 -31.53 -31.47
N GLU A 820 -10.12 -31.39 -30.94
CA GLU A 820 -9.83 -31.42 -29.50
C GLU A 820 -8.88 -30.27 -29.12
N PRO A 821 -8.96 -29.78 -27.87
CA PRO A 821 -8.05 -28.74 -27.38
C PRO A 821 -6.59 -29.19 -27.49
N GLN A 822 -5.75 -28.37 -28.12
CA GLN A 822 -4.31 -28.63 -28.20
C GLN A 822 -3.62 -28.19 -26.90
N ASP A 823 -2.69 -29.01 -26.43
CA ASP A 823 -1.88 -28.71 -25.25
C ASP A 823 -0.41 -28.50 -25.64
N VAL A 824 -0.02 -27.22 -25.67
CA VAL A 824 1.33 -26.77 -25.95
C VAL A 824 2.39 -27.40 -25.03
N TYR A 825 2.03 -27.68 -23.78
CA TYR A 825 2.93 -28.20 -22.75
C TYR A 825 3.23 -29.67 -22.98
N ILE A 826 2.25 -30.48 -23.39
CA ILE A 826 2.46 -31.90 -23.73
C ILE A 826 3.44 -32.02 -24.91
N GLY A 827 3.29 -31.17 -25.92
CA GLY A 827 4.19 -31.15 -27.07
C GLY A 827 5.64 -30.87 -26.69
N VAL A 828 5.89 -29.94 -25.74
CA VAL A 828 7.23 -29.65 -25.20
C VAL A 828 7.71 -30.78 -24.31
N MET A 829 6.85 -31.28 -23.41
CA MET A 829 7.14 -32.36 -22.47
C MET A 829 7.65 -33.60 -23.17
N HIS A 830 6.96 -34.10 -24.19
CA HIS A 830 7.37 -35.31 -24.91
C HIS A 830 8.76 -35.17 -25.56
N GLU A 831 9.06 -33.99 -26.11
CA GLU A 831 10.36 -33.73 -26.71
C GLU A 831 11.48 -33.62 -25.65
N VAL A 832 11.18 -33.02 -24.49
CA VAL A 832 12.11 -32.99 -23.35
C VAL A 832 12.35 -34.39 -22.82
N ILE A 833 11.30 -35.20 -22.60
CA ILE A 833 11.42 -36.59 -22.14
C ILE A 833 12.28 -37.40 -23.11
N ARG A 834 12.05 -37.28 -24.42
CA ARG A 834 12.83 -37.97 -25.45
C ARG A 834 14.32 -37.65 -25.34
N ARG A 835 14.68 -36.37 -25.25
CA ARG A 835 16.08 -35.93 -25.13
C ARG A 835 16.73 -36.32 -23.81
N VAL A 836 15.99 -36.26 -22.70
CA VAL A 836 16.48 -36.73 -21.40
C VAL A 836 16.75 -38.23 -21.43
N ALA A 837 15.87 -39.02 -22.06
CA ALA A 837 16.09 -40.46 -22.21
C ALA A 837 17.30 -40.77 -23.09
N GLU A 838 17.54 -39.99 -24.15
CA GLU A 838 18.74 -40.11 -24.99
C GLU A 838 20.01 -39.79 -24.19
N ASP A 839 20.02 -38.67 -23.47
CA ASP A 839 21.15 -38.23 -22.66
C ASP A 839 21.42 -39.14 -21.44
N ALA A 840 20.38 -39.77 -20.88
CA ALA A 840 20.52 -40.71 -19.77
C ALA A 840 21.14 -42.05 -20.23
N ASN A 841 20.86 -42.46 -21.47
CA ASN A 841 21.35 -43.70 -22.09
C ASN A 841 22.63 -43.51 -22.92
N GLU A 842 23.17 -42.29 -22.98
CA GLU A 842 24.40 -41.98 -23.70
C GLU A 842 25.57 -42.82 -23.12
N MET A 843 26.15 -43.71 -23.94
CA MET A 843 27.31 -44.51 -23.55
C MET A 843 28.54 -43.61 -23.49
N LEU A 844 29.20 -43.58 -22.34
CA LEU A 844 30.40 -42.78 -22.13
C LEU A 844 31.63 -43.60 -22.53
N ASP A 845 32.44 -43.07 -23.45
CA ASP A 845 33.67 -43.71 -23.95
C ASP A 845 34.85 -43.70 -22.94
N PHE A 846 34.58 -43.37 -21.67
CA PHE A 846 35.56 -43.24 -20.60
C PHE A 846 35.02 -43.81 -19.28
N ASP A 847 35.93 -44.22 -18.40
CA ASP A 847 35.57 -44.77 -17.08
C ASP A 847 34.96 -43.69 -16.18
N GLU A 848 33.68 -43.87 -15.81
CA GLU A 848 32.93 -42.96 -14.92
C GLU A 848 33.59 -42.79 -13.54
N ASN A 849 34.42 -43.75 -13.10
CA ASN A 849 35.08 -43.76 -11.80
C ASN A 849 36.53 -43.24 -11.82
N SER A 850 37.04 -42.81 -12.98
CA SER A 850 38.40 -42.27 -13.09
C SER A 850 38.52 -40.88 -12.44
N SER A 851 39.57 -40.66 -11.64
CA SER A 851 39.88 -39.34 -11.06
C SER A 851 40.48 -38.36 -12.08
N ASP A 852 41.05 -38.88 -13.17
CA ASP A 852 41.77 -38.12 -14.22
C ASP A 852 40.88 -37.84 -15.45
N LEU A 853 39.67 -37.32 -15.22
CA LEU A 853 38.77 -36.91 -16.29
C LEU A 853 39.12 -35.51 -16.81
N THR A 854 39.17 -35.36 -18.13
CA THR A 854 39.29 -34.05 -18.79
C THR A 854 38.05 -33.19 -18.50
N LYS A 855 38.18 -31.86 -18.68
CA LYS A 855 37.06 -30.91 -18.47
C LYS A 855 35.82 -31.25 -19.32
N LYS A 856 36.02 -31.83 -20.52
CA LYS A 856 34.93 -32.26 -21.40
C LYS A 856 34.25 -33.53 -20.89
N GLU A 857 35.02 -34.53 -20.48
CA GLU A 857 34.49 -35.79 -19.92
C GLU A 857 33.74 -35.55 -18.60
N LYS A 858 34.25 -34.67 -17.72
CA LYS A 858 33.53 -34.25 -16.50
C LYS A 858 32.18 -33.59 -16.82
N ALA A 859 32.10 -32.78 -17.87
CA ALA A 859 30.85 -32.13 -18.27
C ALA A 859 29.85 -33.14 -18.84
N LEU A 860 30.32 -34.11 -19.62
CA LEU A 860 29.50 -35.16 -20.22
C LEU A 860 28.99 -36.14 -19.15
N LEU A 861 29.84 -36.53 -18.19
CA LEU A 861 29.45 -37.31 -17.02
C LEU A 861 28.40 -36.57 -16.17
N LYS A 862 28.58 -35.26 -15.97
CA LYS A 862 27.61 -34.42 -15.24
C LYS A 862 26.26 -34.38 -15.94
N LYS A 863 26.25 -34.20 -17.26
CA LYS A 863 25.04 -34.21 -18.09
C LYS A 863 24.31 -35.56 -18.01
N ALA A 864 25.03 -36.67 -18.19
CA ALA A 864 24.46 -38.02 -18.13
C ALA A 864 23.91 -38.34 -16.73
N LYS A 865 24.65 -38.02 -15.65
CA LYS A 865 24.16 -38.20 -14.26
C LYS A 865 22.91 -37.37 -13.99
N SER A 866 22.86 -36.13 -14.45
CA SER A 866 21.68 -35.29 -14.32
C SER A 866 20.48 -35.82 -15.06
N ALA A 867 20.66 -36.25 -16.32
CA ALA A 867 19.62 -36.87 -17.11
C ALA A 867 19.08 -38.14 -16.44
N ARG A 868 19.96 -38.99 -15.89
CA ARG A 868 19.59 -40.20 -15.14
C ARG A 868 18.73 -39.90 -13.90
N LEU A 869 19.01 -38.81 -13.17
CA LEU A 869 18.23 -38.43 -11.98
C LEU A 869 16.80 -37.99 -12.34
N VAL A 870 16.65 -37.16 -13.36
CA VAL A 870 15.33 -36.61 -13.74
C VAL A 870 14.53 -37.53 -14.67
N ASN A 871 15.15 -38.59 -15.19
CA ASN A 871 14.46 -39.55 -16.05
C ASN A 871 13.30 -40.23 -15.29
N GLY A 872 12.11 -40.19 -15.86
CA GLY A 872 10.89 -40.70 -15.22
C GLY A 872 10.29 -39.81 -14.12
N LEU A 873 10.79 -38.56 -13.94
CA LEU A 873 10.18 -37.55 -13.07
C LEU A 873 9.43 -36.45 -13.84
N ILE A 874 9.65 -36.35 -15.15
CA ILE A 874 9.13 -35.27 -15.98
C ILE A 874 7.68 -35.56 -16.37
N ASP A 875 6.79 -34.63 -16.06
CA ASP A 875 5.41 -34.62 -16.53
C ASP A 875 4.99 -33.20 -16.94
N ARG A 876 3.69 -33.04 -17.24
CA ARG A 876 3.11 -31.76 -17.62
C ARG A 876 3.30 -30.70 -16.52
N GLY A 877 3.15 -31.08 -15.25
CA GLY A 877 3.29 -30.17 -14.10
C GLY A 877 4.68 -29.55 -13.99
N VAL A 878 5.73 -30.34 -14.28
CA VAL A 878 7.13 -29.87 -14.27
C VAL A 878 7.41 -28.84 -15.36
N VAL A 879 6.92 -29.05 -16.59
CA VAL A 879 7.24 -28.15 -17.71
C VAL A 879 6.28 -26.94 -17.83
N LYS A 880 5.03 -27.06 -17.38
CA LYS A 880 3.95 -26.06 -17.58
C LYS A 880 4.40 -24.66 -17.16
N ARG A 881 4.86 -24.50 -15.91
CA ARG A 881 5.22 -23.19 -15.35
C ARG A 881 6.41 -22.55 -16.08
N THR A 882 7.41 -23.34 -16.43
CA THR A 882 8.59 -22.85 -17.17
C THR A 882 8.22 -22.43 -18.58
N VAL A 883 7.36 -23.19 -19.26
CA VAL A 883 6.87 -22.82 -20.60
C VAL A 883 6.04 -21.54 -20.55
N MET A 884 5.08 -21.46 -19.63
CA MET A 884 4.25 -20.26 -19.44
C MET A 884 5.08 -19.02 -19.13
N THR A 885 6.11 -19.13 -18.28
CA THR A 885 6.90 -17.96 -17.87
C THR A 885 8.00 -17.57 -18.86
N SER A 886 8.41 -18.48 -19.76
CA SER A 886 9.46 -18.21 -20.73
C SER A 886 9.08 -17.19 -21.79
N VAL A 887 7.83 -17.22 -22.26
CA VAL A 887 7.31 -16.16 -23.14
C VAL A 887 7.23 -14.80 -22.46
N TYR A 888 7.21 -14.79 -21.13
CA TYR A 888 7.27 -13.59 -20.32
C TYR A 888 8.69 -13.22 -19.84
N GLY A 889 9.72 -13.77 -20.48
CA GLY A 889 11.11 -13.39 -20.25
C GLY A 889 11.70 -13.96 -18.96
N VAL A 890 11.25 -15.15 -18.51
CA VAL A 890 11.92 -15.87 -17.42
C VAL A 890 13.40 -16.06 -17.74
N THR A 891 14.25 -15.85 -16.73
CA THR A 891 15.69 -16.12 -16.86
C THR A 891 15.98 -17.60 -16.60
N TYR A 892 17.14 -18.08 -17.03
CA TYR A 892 17.62 -19.43 -16.72
C TYR A 892 17.52 -19.79 -15.22
N ILE A 893 17.90 -18.86 -14.34
CA ILE A 893 17.83 -19.06 -12.89
C ILE A 893 16.37 -19.21 -12.43
N GLY A 894 15.47 -18.39 -12.98
CA GLY A 894 14.03 -18.49 -12.68
C GLY A 894 13.43 -19.81 -13.18
N ALA A 895 13.78 -20.23 -14.39
CA ALA A 895 13.34 -21.52 -14.96
C ALA A 895 13.83 -22.70 -14.11
N ARG A 896 15.11 -22.70 -13.71
CA ARG A 896 15.68 -23.73 -12.83
C ARG A 896 14.91 -23.83 -11.52
N ASN A 897 14.70 -22.70 -10.83
CA ASN A 897 14.05 -22.71 -9.52
C ASN A 897 12.59 -23.22 -9.61
N GLN A 898 11.87 -22.92 -10.72
CA GLN A 898 10.51 -23.44 -10.93
C GLN A 898 10.47 -24.95 -11.14
N ILE A 899 11.47 -25.49 -11.85
CA ILE A 899 11.60 -26.94 -12.08
C ILE A 899 12.03 -27.63 -10.80
N GLU A 900 12.98 -27.04 -10.07
CA GLU A 900 13.51 -27.53 -8.78
C GLU A 900 12.38 -27.77 -7.78
N GLU A 901 11.50 -26.78 -7.57
CA GLU A 901 10.32 -26.90 -6.69
C GLU A 901 9.45 -28.14 -7.01
N LYS A 902 9.20 -28.42 -8.30
CA LYS A 902 8.38 -29.56 -8.73
C LYS A 902 9.11 -30.90 -8.72
N ILE A 903 10.43 -30.88 -8.89
CA ILE A 903 11.25 -32.10 -8.83
C ILE A 903 11.47 -32.51 -7.37
N GLU A 904 11.66 -31.55 -6.47
CA GLU A 904 11.75 -31.78 -5.02
C GLU A 904 10.46 -32.46 -4.51
N GLU A 905 9.28 -31.89 -4.79
CA GLU A 905 7.97 -32.46 -4.43
C GLU A 905 7.85 -33.95 -4.82
N LYS A 906 8.24 -34.30 -6.05
CA LYS A 906 8.16 -35.68 -6.54
C LYS A 906 9.21 -36.62 -5.96
N LEU A 907 10.37 -36.09 -5.59
CA LEU A 907 11.42 -36.87 -4.94
C LEU A 907 11.03 -37.13 -3.47
N GLU A 908 10.42 -36.15 -2.80
CA GLU A 908 9.81 -36.32 -1.46
C GLU A 908 8.72 -37.40 -1.49
N ASP A 909 7.83 -37.38 -2.48
CA ASP A 909 6.79 -38.42 -2.66
C ASP A 909 7.36 -39.84 -2.84
N LYS A 910 8.57 -39.93 -3.42
CA LYS A 910 9.30 -41.20 -3.59
C LYS A 910 10.14 -41.58 -2.37
N GLY A 911 10.13 -40.78 -1.31
CA GLY A 911 10.83 -41.02 -0.05
C GLY A 911 12.31 -40.65 -0.05
N TYR A 912 12.77 -39.82 -1.00
CA TYR A 912 14.13 -39.29 -0.98
C TYR A 912 14.27 -38.18 0.06
N ASP A 913 15.40 -38.16 0.77
CA ASP A 913 15.77 -37.00 1.60
C ASP A 913 16.38 -35.92 0.70
N ILE A 914 15.60 -34.88 0.41
CA ILE A 914 16.01 -33.76 -0.44
C ILE A 914 17.27 -33.08 0.07
N ASP A 915 17.47 -33.03 1.40
CA ASP A 915 18.63 -32.39 2.01
C ASP A 915 19.94 -33.13 1.64
N GLU A 916 19.90 -34.45 1.47
CA GLU A 916 21.08 -35.25 1.13
C GLU A 916 21.50 -35.12 -0.35
N ILE A 917 20.53 -34.89 -1.24
CA ILE A 917 20.74 -34.86 -2.71
C ILE A 917 20.56 -33.46 -3.32
N GLU A 918 20.49 -32.41 -2.50
CA GLU A 918 20.31 -31.01 -2.93
C GLU A 918 21.31 -30.58 -4.04
N PRO A 919 22.63 -30.89 -3.95
CA PRO A 919 23.58 -30.53 -5.00
C PRO A 919 23.30 -31.21 -6.36
N GLU A 920 22.90 -32.48 -6.32
CA GLU A 920 22.51 -33.28 -7.49
C GLU A 920 21.20 -32.76 -8.09
N ILE A 921 20.20 -32.43 -7.25
CA ILE A 921 18.94 -31.83 -7.67
C ILE A 921 19.20 -30.50 -8.36
N ASN A 922 19.96 -29.59 -7.73
CA ASN A 922 20.21 -28.26 -8.28
C ASN A 922 20.89 -28.33 -9.65
N THR A 923 21.85 -29.25 -9.77
CA THR A 923 22.56 -29.50 -11.03
C THR A 923 21.61 -30.03 -12.11
N SER A 924 20.77 -31.01 -11.75
CA SER A 924 19.89 -31.70 -12.69
C SER A 924 18.73 -30.83 -13.14
N CYS A 925 18.20 -30.01 -12.24
CA CYS A 925 17.22 -28.98 -12.57
C CYS A 925 17.82 -27.91 -13.49
N GLY A 926 19.09 -27.56 -13.33
CA GLY A 926 19.80 -26.65 -14.24
C GLY A 926 19.94 -27.22 -15.66
N TYR A 927 20.26 -28.50 -15.77
CA TYR A 927 20.27 -29.21 -17.05
C TYR A 927 18.86 -29.21 -17.69
N LEU A 928 17.83 -29.59 -16.92
CA LEU A 928 16.46 -29.67 -17.40
C LEU A 928 15.89 -28.30 -17.82
N ALA A 929 16.23 -27.23 -17.09
CA ALA A 929 15.88 -25.86 -17.44
C ALA A 929 16.49 -25.43 -18.79
N SER A 930 17.78 -25.71 -18.99
CA SER A 930 18.47 -25.41 -20.25
C SER A 930 17.82 -26.13 -21.43
N LEU A 931 17.54 -27.42 -21.25
CA LEU A 931 16.93 -28.27 -22.27
C LEU A 931 15.51 -27.82 -22.62
N THR A 932 14.69 -27.50 -21.62
CA THR A 932 13.31 -27.04 -21.81
C THR A 932 13.26 -25.72 -22.59
N MET A 933 14.13 -24.76 -22.23
CA MET A 933 14.23 -23.49 -22.96
C MET A 933 14.69 -23.68 -24.41
N GLU A 934 15.60 -24.62 -24.66
CA GLU A 934 16.05 -24.95 -26.03
C GLU A 934 14.92 -25.53 -26.88
N VAL A 935 14.19 -26.52 -26.35
CA VAL A 935 13.06 -27.16 -27.03
C VAL A 935 11.98 -26.13 -27.39
N MET A 936 11.66 -25.22 -26.46
CA MET A 936 10.72 -24.14 -26.75
C MET A 936 11.20 -23.21 -27.86
N GLY A 937 12.48 -22.80 -27.81
CA GLY A 937 13.05 -21.92 -28.83
C GLY A 937 13.12 -22.55 -30.22
N GLN A 938 13.02 -23.88 -30.33
CA GLN A 938 12.94 -24.60 -31.60
C GLN A 938 11.49 -24.79 -32.07
N LYS A 939 10.55 -25.04 -31.16
CA LYS A 939 9.12 -25.22 -31.49
C LYS A 939 8.40 -23.92 -31.85
N PHE A 940 8.78 -22.79 -31.23
CA PHE A 940 8.11 -21.49 -31.43
C PHE A 940 9.03 -20.48 -32.09
N LYS A 941 9.43 -20.77 -33.33
CA LYS A 941 10.40 -19.95 -34.06
C LYS A 941 9.87 -18.54 -34.32
N GLY A 942 8.61 -18.38 -34.75
CA GLY A 942 8.03 -17.05 -35.02
C GLY A 942 7.95 -16.18 -33.76
N ALA A 943 7.60 -16.78 -32.62
CA ALA A 943 7.62 -16.11 -31.32
C ALA A 943 9.04 -15.67 -30.93
N ARG A 944 10.03 -16.54 -31.13
CA ARG A 944 11.43 -16.24 -30.84
C ARG A 944 11.97 -15.12 -31.72
N ASP A 945 11.73 -15.16 -33.02
CA ASP A 945 12.19 -14.14 -33.96
C ASP A 945 11.61 -12.76 -33.60
N THR A 946 10.33 -12.72 -33.21
CA THR A 946 9.67 -11.51 -32.70
C THR A 946 10.29 -11.02 -31.39
N MET A 947 10.54 -11.91 -30.42
CA MET A 947 11.20 -11.57 -29.15
C MET A 947 12.62 -11.04 -29.36
N ASP A 948 13.39 -11.65 -30.25
CA ASP A 948 14.74 -11.24 -30.58
C ASP A 948 14.76 -9.86 -31.24
N TRP A 949 13.80 -9.56 -32.13
CA TRP A 949 13.62 -8.23 -32.71
C TRP A 949 13.28 -7.17 -31.65
N LEU A 950 12.28 -7.44 -30.79
CA LEU A 950 11.89 -6.54 -29.68
C LEU A 950 13.09 -6.26 -28.75
N THR A 951 13.86 -7.31 -28.43
CA THR A 951 15.07 -7.25 -27.60
C THR A 951 16.17 -6.42 -28.26
N ALA A 952 16.37 -6.56 -29.57
CA ALA A 952 17.35 -5.79 -30.33
C ALA A 952 17.00 -4.30 -30.34
N CYS A 953 15.74 -3.95 -30.60
CA CYS A 953 15.25 -2.56 -30.56
C CYS A 953 15.40 -1.94 -29.16
N ALA A 954 14.98 -2.66 -28.11
CA ALA A 954 15.13 -2.20 -26.72
C ALA A 954 16.61 -1.96 -26.35
N ARG A 955 17.53 -2.79 -26.87
CA ARG A 955 18.98 -2.63 -26.63
C ARG A 955 19.51 -1.33 -27.23
N LEU A 956 19.06 -0.95 -28.42
CA LEU A 956 19.46 0.31 -29.06
C LEU A 956 18.96 1.52 -28.27
N ILE A 957 17.70 1.50 -27.82
CA ILE A 957 17.11 2.59 -27.01
C ILE A 957 17.85 2.71 -25.67
N ALA A 958 18.05 1.59 -24.97
CA ALA A 958 18.73 1.57 -23.68
C ALA A 958 20.21 2.00 -23.78
N ALA A 959 20.88 1.76 -24.91
CA ALA A 959 22.25 2.21 -25.15
C ALA A 959 22.35 3.75 -25.13
N GLN A 960 21.32 4.46 -25.62
CA GLN A 960 21.20 5.92 -25.56
C GLN A 960 20.84 6.46 -24.15
N GLY A 961 20.68 5.58 -23.16
CA GLY A 961 20.33 5.98 -21.80
C GLY A 961 18.86 6.35 -21.62
N GLN A 962 18.01 6.07 -22.62
CA GLN A 962 16.57 6.36 -22.59
C GLN A 962 15.77 5.13 -22.14
N PRO A 963 14.64 5.32 -21.44
CA PRO A 963 13.74 4.22 -21.10
C PRO A 963 12.98 3.76 -22.36
N VAL A 964 12.71 2.46 -22.48
CA VAL A 964 11.86 1.96 -23.56
C VAL A 964 10.42 2.37 -23.25
N ALA A 965 9.77 2.99 -24.23
CA ALA A 965 8.41 3.48 -24.10
C ALA A 965 7.64 3.39 -25.42
N PHE A 966 6.34 3.14 -25.32
CA PHE A 966 5.42 3.03 -26.45
C PHE A 966 3.98 3.35 -26.05
N ILE A 967 3.10 3.48 -27.03
CA ILE A 967 1.65 3.65 -26.80
C ILE A 967 0.97 2.33 -27.14
N SER A 968 0.16 1.80 -26.22
CA SER A 968 -0.61 0.57 -26.47
C SER A 968 -1.77 0.84 -27.45
N PRO A 969 -2.34 -0.20 -28.08
CA PRO A 969 -3.50 -0.06 -28.97
C PRO A 969 -4.72 0.63 -28.34
N ILE A 970 -4.87 0.56 -27.02
CA ILE A 970 -5.94 1.25 -26.26
C ILE A 970 -5.55 2.67 -25.79
N GLY A 971 -4.41 3.21 -26.23
CA GLY A 971 -3.97 4.58 -25.95
C GLY A 971 -3.08 4.75 -24.71
N VAL A 972 -2.79 3.69 -23.95
CA VAL A 972 -1.99 3.79 -22.72
C VAL A 972 -0.51 4.05 -23.06
N PRO A 973 0.11 5.14 -22.56
CA PRO A 973 1.54 5.35 -22.73
C PRO A 973 2.32 4.47 -21.74
N VAL A 974 2.85 3.37 -22.24
CA VAL A 974 3.69 2.42 -21.49
C VAL A 974 5.12 2.93 -21.45
N VAL A 975 5.64 3.22 -20.26
CA VAL A 975 7.04 3.63 -20.04
C VAL A 975 7.68 2.66 -19.04
N GLN A 976 8.79 1.99 -19.40
CA GLN A 976 9.45 1.06 -18.50
C GLN A 976 10.21 1.78 -17.37
N PRO A 977 9.86 1.58 -16.08
CA PRO A 977 10.41 2.35 -14.96
C PRO A 977 11.77 1.82 -14.46
N TYR A 978 12.48 1.01 -15.23
CA TYR A 978 13.69 0.34 -14.76
C TYR A 978 14.89 1.29 -14.74
N ARG A 979 15.15 1.88 -13.57
CA ARG A 979 16.31 2.75 -13.27
C ARG A 979 17.37 2.02 -12.45
N GLN A 980 18.61 2.50 -12.51
CA GLN A 980 19.65 2.09 -11.56
C GLN A 980 19.25 2.55 -10.16
N LYS A 981 19.37 1.65 -9.19
CA LYS A 981 19.03 1.92 -7.80
C LYS A 981 20.27 2.43 -7.06
N ARG A 982 20.17 3.57 -6.38
CA ARG A 982 21.26 4.11 -5.56
C ARG A 982 20.89 4.06 -4.09
N PRO A 983 21.53 3.21 -3.27
CA PRO A 983 21.30 3.25 -1.83
C PRO A 983 21.88 4.55 -1.25
N PHE A 984 21.17 5.15 -0.31
CA PHE A 984 21.62 6.29 0.47
C PHE A 984 21.19 6.14 1.92
N THR A 985 21.98 6.69 2.84
CA THR A 985 21.75 6.52 4.28
C THR A 985 21.07 7.75 4.86
N VAL A 986 19.96 7.54 5.56
CA VAL A 986 19.26 8.55 6.35
C VAL A 986 19.57 8.33 7.83
N VAL A 987 20.09 9.36 8.50
CA VAL A 987 20.28 9.35 9.94
C VAL A 987 18.91 9.60 10.60
N THR A 988 18.50 8.68 11.48
CA THR A 988 17.28 8.78 12.28
C THR A 988 17.62 8.75 13.78
N LEU A 989 16.63 8.99 14.64
CA LEU A 989 16.80 8.94 16.10
C LEU A 989 17.15 7.54 16.63
N LEU A 990 16.83 6.47 15.89
CA LEU A 990 17.07 5.08 16.31
C LEU A 990 18.34 4.49 15.69
N GLN A 991 18.49 4.64 14.37
CA GLN A 991 19.64 4.11 13.64
C GLN A 991 19.83 4.80 12.27
N ASN A 992 20.96 4.51 11.64
CA ASN A 992 21.21 4.86 10.26
C ASN A 992 20.46 3.88 9.34
N VAL A 993 19.47 4.40 8.63
CA VAL A 993 18.59 3.63 7.74
C VAL A 993 19.06 3.78 6.30
N VAL A 994 19.22 2.67 5.58
CA VAL A 994 19.53 2.70 4.15
C VAL A 994 18.22 2.72 3.35
N LEU A 995 17.96 3.83 2.67
CA LEU A 995 16.90 3.95 1.67
C LEU A 995 17.46 3.74 0.28
N THR A 996 16.59 3.41 -0.66
CA THR A 996 16.96 3.27 -2.07
C THR A 996 16.33 4.42 -2.84
N ASN A 997 17.17 5.19 -3.54
CA ASN A 997 16.70 6.16 -4.52
C ASN A 997 16.54 5.46 -5.87
N ASP A 998 15.35 5.58 -6.46
CA ASP A 998 14.98 5.10 -7.79
C ASP A 998 14.37 6.21 -8.66
N SER A 999 14.69 7.48 -8.35
CA SER A 999 14.29 8.66 -9.10
C SER A 999 14.56 8.55 -10.60
N ASP A 1000 13.69 9.15 -11.40
CA ASP A 1000 13.83 9.26 -12.86
C ASP A 1000 15.10 9.98 -13.33
N MET A 1001 15.75 10.73 -12.44
CA MET A 1001 17.05 11.38 -12.70
C MET A 1001 18.20 10.37 -12.78
N LEU A 1002 18.01 9.15 -12.27
CA LEU A 1002 19.03 8.11 -12.32
C LEU A 1002 19.12 7.48 -13.72
N PRO A 1003 20.30 7.02 -14.13
CA PRO A 1003 20.47 6.31 -15.40
C PRO A 1003 19.56 5.08 -15.50
N VAL A 1004 19.12 4.75 -16.71
CA VAL A 1004 18.33 3.53 -16.96
C VAL A 1004 19.14 2.27 -16.66
N HIS A 1005 18.46 1.26 -16.11
CA HIS A 1005 19.05 -0.06 -15.93
C HIS A 1005 19.00 -0.83 -17.26
N ARG A 1006 20.00 -0.62 -18.11
CA ARG A 1006 20.05 -1.14 -19.50
C ARG A 1006 19.62 -2.60 -19.64
N GLN A 1007 20.22 -3.51 -18.86
CA GLN A 1007 19.91 -4.93 -18.98
C GLN A 1007 18.44 -5.27 -18.65
N ARG A 1008 17.84 -4.61 -17.66
CA ARG A 1008 16.44 -4.84 -17.26
C ARG A 1008 15.47 -4.25 -18.28
N GLN A 1009 15.78 -3.09 -18.86
CA GLN A 1009 15.00 -2.50 -19.96
C GLN A 1009 14.91 -3.51 -21.12
N VAL A 1010 16.04 -4.06 -21.53
CA VAL A 1010 16.14 -5.05 -22.61
C VAL A 1010 15.38 -6.34 -22.28
N SER A 1011 15.66 -6.96 -21.13
CA SER A 1011 15.06 -8.27 -20.80
C SER A 1011 13.56 -8.20 -20.50
N ALA A 1012 13.06 -7.07 -19.99
CA ALA A 1012 11.66 -6.91 -19.61
C ALA A 1012 10.78 -6.33 -20.73
N PHE A 1013 11.36 -5.94 -21.87
CA PHE A 1013 10.57 -5.29 -22.92
C PHE A 1013 9.62 -6.25 -23.65
N PRO A 1014 10.05 -7.42 -24.16
CA PRO A 1014 9.15 -8.39 -24.77
C PRO A 1014 7.93 -8.75 -23.88
N PRO A 1015 8.09 -9.12 -22.59
CA PRO A 1015 6.93 -9.40 -21.74
C PRO A 1015 6.03 -8.18 -21.53
N ASN A 1016 6.59 -6.99 -21.36
CA ASN A 1016 5.78 -5.79 -21.13
C ASN A 1016 4.97 -5.41 -22.37
N TYR A 1017 5.50 -5.64 -23.57
CA TYR A 1017 4.78 -5.42 -24.81
C TYR A 1017 3.62 -6.41 -24.96
N VAL A 1018 3.86 -7.72 -24.78
CA VAL A 1018 2.79 -8.73 -24.85
C VAL A 1018 1.71 -8.50 -23.80
N HIS A 1019 2.07 -8.20 -22.55
CA HIS A 1019 1.08 -7.87 -21.52
C HIS A 1019 0.23 -6.64 -21.87
N SER A 1020 0.78 -5.67 -22.62
CA SER A 1020 -0.01 -4.51 -23.07
C SER A 1020 -0.99 -4.87 -24.18
N LEU A 1021 -0.66 -5.84 -25.04
CA LEU A 1021 -1.56 -6.36 -26.08
C LEU A 1021 -2.68 -7.19 -25.47
N ASP A 1022 -2.36 -8.05 -24.50
CA ASP A 1022 -3.32 -8.79 -23.69
C ASP A 1022 -4.32 -7.86 -22.99
N SER A 1023 -3.81 -6.83 -22.32
CA SER A 1023 -4.66 -5.80 -21.70
C SER A 1023 -5.55 -5.09 -22.73
N SER A 1024 -5.02 -4.83 -23.92
CA SER A 1024 -5.77 -4.21 -25.00
C SER A 1024 -6.89 -5.12 -25.49
N HIS A 1025 -6.63 -6.40 -25.67
CA HIS A 1025 -7.64 -7.38 -26.06
C HIS A 1025 -8.75 -7.50 -25.01
N MET A 1026 -8.39 -7.56 -23.72
CA MET A 1026 -9.36 -7.59 -22.62
C MET A 1026 -10.26 -6.34 -22.60
N ILE A 1027 -9.68 -5.13 -22.66
CA ILE A 1027 -10.45 -3.87 -22.61
C ILE A 1027 -11.33 -3.69 -23.86
N LEU A 1028 -10.84 -4.06 -25.05
CA LEU A 1028 -11.64 -4.00 -26.27
C LEU A 1028 -12.82 -4.98 -26.22
N THR A 1029 -12.59 -6.19 -25.73
CA THR A 1029 -13.64 -7.21 -25.53
C THR A 1029 -14.68 -6.74 -24.51
N ALA A 1030 -14.24 -6.17 -23.38
CA ALA A 1030 -15.11 -5.56 -22.38
C ALA A 1030 -16.05 -4.51 -22.99
N ILE A 1031 -15.51 -3.57 -23.77
CA ILE A 1031 -16.30 -2.51 -24.41
C ILE A 1031 -17.34 -3.10 -25.38
N GLU A 1032 -17.00 -4.14 -26.13
CA GLU A 1032 -17.94 -4.80 -27.04
C GLU A 1032 -19.04 -5.59 -26.33
N MET A 1033 -18.73 -6.19 -25.18
CA MET A 1033 -19.71 -6.84 -24.30
C MET A 1033 -20.68 -5.81 -23.71
N GLN A 1034 -20.17 -4.66 -23.25
CA GLN A 1034 -20.99 -3.58 -22.71
C GLN A 1034 -21.98 -3.03 -23.74
N LYS A 1035 -21.57 -2.87 -25.00
CA LYS A 1035 -22.45 -2.42 -26.09
C LYS A 1035 -23.66 -3.34 -26.32
N ARG A 1036 -23.56 -4.59 -25.88
CA ARG A 1036 -24.61 -5.61 -25.96
C ARG A 1036 -25.29 -5.85 -24.61
N GLU A 1037 -24.98 -5.03 -23.61
CA GLU A 1037 -25.55 -5.11 -22.25
C GLU A 1037 -25.27 -6.46 -21.56
N LEU A 1038 -24.12 -7.07 -21.91
CA LEU A 1038 -23.65 -8.32 -21.30
C LEU A 1038 -22.66 -8.03 -20.16
N TYR A 1039 -22.73 -8.81 -19.09
CA TYR A 1039 -21.78 -8.69 -18.00
C TYR A 1039 -20.44 -9.26 -18.45
N PHE A 1040 -19.38 -8.50 -18.26
CA PHE A 1040 -18.02 -8.95 -18.53
C PHE A 1040 -17.14 -8.62 -17.34
N SER A 1041 -16.46 -9.64 -16.86
CA SER A 1041 -15.42 -9.52 -15.86
C SER A 1041 -14.19 -10.28 -16.34
N ALA A 1042 -13.01 -9.94 -15.83
CA ALA A 1042 -11.79 -10.60 -16.24
C ALA A 1042 -10.74 -10.66 -15.15
N VAL A 1043 -10.06 -11.81 -15.08
CA VAL A 1043 -8.80 -11.99 -14.36
C VAL A 1043 -7.69 -12.10 -15.38
N HIS A 1044 -7.28 -10.94 -15.93
CA HIS A 1044 -6.29 -10.84 -16.99
C HIS A 1044 -6.67 -11.65 -18.24
N ASP A 1045 -6.16 -12.87 -18.38
CA ASP A 1045 -6.35 -13.78 -19.51
C ASP A 1045 -7.50 -14.80 -19.31
N SER A 1046 -8.33 -14.56 -18.30
CA SER A 1046 -9.54 -15.34 -17.98
C SER A 1046 -10.77 -14.43 -18.06
N TYR A 1047 -11.73 -14.72 -18.94
CA TYR A 1047 -12.90 -13.88 -19.22
C TYR A 1047 -14.20 -14.52 -18.74
N TRP A 1048 -14.99 -13.76 -18.00
CA TRP A 1048 -16.08 -14.26 -17.16
C TRP A 1048 -17.39 -13.56 -17.53
N THR A 1049 -18.46 -14.34 -17.64
CA THR A 1049 -19.83 -13.84 -17.89
C THR A 1049 -20.86 -14.84 -17.37
N HIS A 1050 -22.16 -14.54 -17.51
CA HIS A 1050 -23.23 -15.49 -17.14
C HIS A 1050 -23.19 -16.74 -18.04
N PRO A 1051 -23.62 -17.92 -17.56
CA PRO A 1051 -23.57 -19.16 -18.35
C PRO A 1051 -24.33 -19.08 -19.68
N CYS A 1052 -25.42 -18.31 -19.73
CA CYS A 1052 -26.22 -18.09 -20.94
C CYS A 1052 -25.48 -17.27 -22.03
N ASP A 1053 -24.54 -16.43 -21.62
CA ASP A 1053 -23.88 -15.43 -22.48
C ASP A 1053 -22.51 -15.93 -23.02
N ILE A 1054 -22.07 -17.14 -22.62
CA ILE A 1054 -20.73 -17.67 -22.94
C ILE A 1054 -20.48 -17.78 -24.45
N GLU A 1055 -21.47 -18.25 -25.21
CA GLU A 1055 -21.30 -18.41 -26.67
C GLU A 1055 -21.16 -17.06 -27.38
N GLU A 1056 -21.91 -16.06 -26.93
CA GLU A 1056 -21.84 -14.70 -27.46
C GLU A 1056 -20.52 -14.03 -27.06
N MET A 1057 -20.11 -14.17 -25.79
CA MET A 1057 -18.79 -13.72 -25.33
C MET A 1057 -17.68 -14.35 -26.16
N ASN A 1058 -17.74 -15.66 -26.44
CA ASN A 1058 -16.75 -16.37 -27.23
C ASN A 1058 -16.66 -15.86 -28.69
N ALA A 1059 -17.79 -15.45 -29.28
CA ALA A 1059 -17.77 -14.80 -30.60
C ALA A 1059 -17.08 -13.43 -30.54
N ILE A 1060 -17.45 -12.58 -29.57
CA ILE A 1060 -16.91 -11.22 -29.40
C ILE A 1060 -15.41 -11.24 -29.10
N LEU A 1061 -14.99 -12.16 -28.24
CA LEU A 1061 -13.62 -12.53 -27.91
C LEU A 1061 -12.75 -12.71 -29.17
N ARG A 1062 -13.21 -13.54 -30.11
CA ARG A 1062 -12.48 -13.91 -31.33
C ARG A 1062 -12.44 -12.73 -32.30
N GLU A 1063 -13.56 -12.04 -32.50
CA GLU A 1063 -13.60 -10.84 -33.36
C GLU A 1063 -12.68 -9.73 -32.82
N SER A 1064 -12.67 -9.50 -31.51
CA SER A 1064 -11.81 -8.49 -30.88
C SER A 1064 -10.33 -8.82 -31.05
N PHE A 1065 -9.96 -10.11 -30.96
CA PHE A 1065 -8.60 -10.56 -31.21
C PHE A 1065 -8.18 -10.34 -32.68
N ILE A 1066 -9.04 -10.74 -33.63
CA ILE A 1066 -8.80 -10.56 -35.07
C ILE A 1066 -8.64 -9.06 -35.41
N ASN A 1067 -9.54 -8.21 -34.88
CA ASN A 1067 -9.50 -6.77 -35.11
C ASN A 1067 -8.22 -6.11 -34.54
N LEU A 1068 -7.72 -6.61 -33.41
CA LEU A 1068 -6.46 -6.15 -32.82
C LEU A 1068 -5.27 -6.51 -33.72
N TYR A 1069 -5.21 -7.74 -34.21
CA TYR A 1069 -4.06 -8.27 -34.96
C TYR A 1069 -4.10 -8.05 -36.48
N ASN A 1070 -5.21 -7.57 -37.02
CA ASN A 1070 -5.28 -7.04 -38.39
C ASN A 1070 -4.53 -5.70 -38.53
N GLN A 1071 -4.19 -5.05 -37.43
CA GLN A 1071 -3.36 -3.85 -37.41
C GLN A 1071 -1.87 -4.21 -37.54
N PRO A 1072 -1.04 -3.38 -38.18
CA PRO A 1072 0.39 -3.62 -38.34
C PRO A 1072 1.18 -3.22 -37.09
N LEU A 1073 0.91 -3.90 -35.96
CA LEU A 1073 1.36 -3.53 -34.61
C LEU A 1073 2.88 -3.36 -34.49
N LEU A 1074 3.69 -4.27 -35.07
CA LEU A 1074 5.16 -4.19 -35.03
C LEU A 1074 5.70 -3.03 -35.87
N GLN A 1075 5.07 -2.76 -37.02
CA GLN A 1075 5.46 -1.67 -37.90
C GLN A 1075 5.09 -0.32 -37.27
N ASP A 1076 3.94 -0.21 -36.63
CA ASP A 1076 3.52 1.01 -35.95
C ASP A 1076 4.39 1.29 -34.72
N LEU A 1077 4.79 0.24 -33.98
CA LEU A 1077 5.79 0.33 -32.92
C LEU A 1077 7.14 0.85 -33.47
N LYS A 1078 7.62 0.32 -34.61
CA LYS A 1078 8.86 0.78 -35.27
C LYS A 1078 8.75 2.25 -35.67
N LYS A 1079 7.68 2.66 -36.37
CA LYS A 1079 7.45 4.05 -36.81
C LYS A 1079 7.45 5.02 -35.65
N MET A 1080 6.78 4.66 -34.55
CA MET A 1080 6.75 5.50 -33.35
C MET A 1080 8.14 5.66 -32.73
N TRP A 1081 8.97 4.62 -32.72
CA TRP A 1081 10.35 4.74 -32.26
C TRP A 1081 11.26 5.51 -33.21
N GLU A 1082 11.11 5.35 -34.52
CA GLU A 1082 11.83 6.15 -35.51
C GLU A 1082 11.51 7.65 -35.35
N LEU A 1083 10.25 7.98 -35.06
CA LEU A 1083 9.83 9.36 -34.77
C LEU A 1083 10.42 9.88 -33.45
N ARG A 1084 10.40 9.07 -32.39
CA ARG A 1084 10.88 9.45 -31.06
C ARG A 1084 12.42 9.49 -30.97
N TYR A 1085 13.10 8.61 -31.70
CA TYR A 1085 14.54 8.43 -31.68
C TYR A 1085 15.13 8.53 -33.10
N PRO A 1086 15.11 9.71 -33.73
CA PRO A 1086 15.53 9.88 -35.13
C PRO A 1086 17.03 9.62 -35.36
N SER A 1087 17.83 9.54 -34.31
CA SER A 1087 19.25 9.20 -34.36
C SER A 1087 19.54 7.69 -34.34
N ILE A 1088 18.52 6.84 -34.09
CA ILE A 1088 18.65 5.39 -34.04
C ILE A 1088 18.10 4.80 -35.33
N ILE A 1089 18.90 3.94 -35.97
CA ILE A 1089 18.42 3.11 -37.09
C ILE A 1089 17.97 1.78 -36.51
N PHE A 1090 16.65 1.52 -36.57
CA PHE A 1090 16.06 0.28 -36.07
C PHE A 1090 16.13 -0.83 -37.12
N PRO A 1091 16.33 -2.10 -36.69
CA PRO A 1091 16.27 -3.24 -37.60
C PRO A 1091 14.87 -3.40 -38.20
N ASP A 1092 14.78 -3.99 -39.38
CA ASP A 1092 13.51 -4.29 -40.02
C ASP A 1092 12.69 -5.31 -39.22
N CYS A 1093 11.37 -5.16 -39.27
CA CYS A 1093 10.45 -6.08 -38.62
C CYS A 1093 10.64 -7.50 -39.17
N PRO A 1094 10.44 -8.54 -38.34
CA PRO A 1094 10.51 -9.93 -38.80
C PRO A 1094 9.48 -10.19 -39.92
N GLU A 1095 9.80 -11.14 -40.80
CA GLU A 1095 8.87 -11.60 -41.84
C GLU A 1095 7.65 -12.25 -41.19
N LEU A 1096 6.46 -11.90 -41.69
CA LEU A 1096 5.22 -12.53 -41.25
C LEU A 1096 5.12 -13.94 -41.84
N GLY A 1097 4.69 -14.89 -41.02
CA GLY A 1097 4.35 -16.24 -41.46
C GLY A 1097 3.01 -16.31 -42.21
N ASP A 1098 2.45 -17.51 -42.28
CA ASP A 1098 1.31 -17.90 -43.10
C ASP A 1098 0.01 -18.17 -42.31
N LEU A 1099 -0.05 -17.82 -41.02
CA LEU A 1099 -1.29 -17.92 -40.24
C LEU A 1099 -2.34 -16.93 -40.74
N ASP A 1100 -3.47 -17.47 -41.22
CA ASP A 1100 -4.68 -16.70 -41.45
C ASP A 1100 -5.39 -16.42 -40.12
N LEU A 1101 -5.66 -15.15 -39.82
CA LEU A 1101 -6.38 -14.81 -38.58
C LEU A 1101 -7.86 -15.14 -38.64
N ASP A 1102 -8.44 -15.26 -39.84
CA ASP A 1102 -9.84 -15.67 -39.95
C ASP A 1102 -10.04 -17.12 -39.45
N ASP A 1103 -8.98 -17.95 -39.38
CA ASP A 1103 -9.02 -19.26 -38.73
C ASP A 1103 -9.44 -19.16 -37.25
N VAL A 1104 -9.10 -18.06 -36.57
CA VAL A 1104 -9.44 -17.82 -35.16
C VAL A 1104 -10.94 -17.73 -34.96
N ARG A 1105 -11.68 -17.16 -35.93
CA ARG A 1105 -13.14 -16.99 -35.86
C ARG A 1105 -13.85 -18.34 -35.68
N SER A 1106 -13.30 -19.39 -36.29
CA SER A 1106 -13.86 -20.74 -36.26
C SER A 1106 -13.17 -21.66 -35.25
N ALA A 1107 -12.13 -21.20 -34.53
CA ALA A 1107 -11.44 -22.00 -33.52
C ALA A 1107 -12.31 -22.12 -32.25
N PRO A 1108 -12.82 -23.33 -31.91
CA PRO A 1108 -13.69 -23.50 -30.74
C PRO A 1108 -12.92 -23.40 -29.42
N TYR A 1109 -11.66 -23.81 -29.39
CA TYR A 1109 -10.80 -23.91 -28.20
C TYR A 1109 -9.82 -22.74 -28.05
N PHE A 1110 -10.07 -21.62 -28.75
CA PHE A 1110 -9.23 -20.42 -28.62
C PHE A 1110 -9.08 -20.02 -27.15
N PHE A 1111 -10.20 -20.01 -26.43
CA PHE A 1111 -10.25 -20.01 -24.96
C PHE A 1111 -10.89 -21.34 -24.52
N GLN A 1112 -10.34 -21.95 -23.46
CA GLN A 1112 -10.61 -23.30 -22.92
C GLN A 1112 -10.21 -24.50 -23.79
#